data_AF-A0A351SEX4-F1
#
_entry.id   AF-A0A351SEX4-F1
#
_cell.length_a   1.000
_cell.length_b   1.000
_cell.length_c   1.000
_cell.angle_alpha   90.00
_cell.angle_beta   90.00
_cell.angle_gamma   90.00
#
_symmetry.space_group_name_H-M   'P 1'
#
loop_
_entity.id
_entity.type
_entity.pdbx_description
1 polymer ?
#
loop_
_entity_poly.entity_id
_entity_poly.type
_entity_poly.pdbx_seq_one_letter_code
_entity_poly.pdbx_strand_id
1 'polypeptide(L)'
;MRHRTAGPPTRIRDSIMETVFLNKLYRSITWLFIALLLTVVSACSSGGDDDEEPVEDETYTLSGTINAGASDVADSDVNDPNANYAANDTFSAAQSIPNPATLGGYVNLPNSGEPGRSMSSGDISDRFAVSLLAGQSINLTVADTDLGDADLYLYEGTCTESCYASCDFEAELGNGLVGKSVTEGELETITVSANGNYFIEVCAWDGASNYTLAIGQAASSAPSLTADADFVPGEVIVKFKENGFTAQQTPSHTLESLAASVGLKPLAGTPGRQMLMSLGDAGQQTIARTTLGLNKKTSQKTKLKTAQTAEQQLKQETLAVISALRKRADVLYAEPNYIRQALVTPNDSYYAYQWHYPQINLPDAWDITTGSSNVIVSVIDTGVLLNHPDMVGQLIGGYDFISNPSIAVDGDGIDSNPDDPGDSDGTRPSSFHGTHVAGTVAAASNNGSGVAGIAWQSKIMPMRVLGRGGGTSYDINQSILYSAQLANDSNPPPPQKADIINMSLGGAGFSQADQDVITQARNAGVIIIAAAGNENTSSLSYPASYDGVVSVSAVGFDKSKASYSNYGTAIDIAAPGGETSVDLNADGYADGVLSTAADDSNNLQYNYVFYQGTSMAAPHMAGVVALMKAVESTLTPSQLDTLIASGMITEDLGTAGRDDLFGHGLIDAYKAVTEMQGGITLPAHLDVTPATVNLGSLQSSKTLLASNSGEDALTGVTAASNQTWLTVSPTQVDGNGLGSYTLTANRTGLADGTYSADVTFSSAANTVTVKVFMQVGTLKTENSSGFIYVLLLDQNGNNVGQANVAVSSGQYAYSLSDVSAGTYTLVAGSDIDNDNLICDRGESCGAYLTLDNVSRITIAGDRSSLNFGVQHQSSILAESASSTGQDTAKQPSTHPAYRRKP
;
A
#
# COMPACT_ATOMS: atom_id res chain seq x y z
N MET A 1 -69.49 20.92 42.21
CA MET A 1 -68.79 22.23 42.31
C MET A 1 -68.29 22.53 40.88
N ARG A 2 -68.66 23.62 40.19
CA ARG A 2 -68.19 25.02 40.37
C ARG A 2 -66.66 25.08 40.47
N HIS A 3 -65.89 25.77 39.63
CA HIS A 3 -66.12 26.96 38.78
C HIS A 3 -65.25 26.90 37.48
N ARG A 4 -65.72 27.33 36.27
CA ARG A 4 -65.60 28.67 35.62
C ARG A 4 -64.14 29.14 35.36
N THR A 5 -63.75 29.87 34.30
CA THR A 5 -64.34 30.43 33.05
C THR A 5 -63.18 30.87 32.12
N ALA A 6 -63.31 30.88 30.78
CA ALA A 6 -63.51 32.07 29.91
C ALA A 6 -62.91 33.42 30.43
N GLY A 7 -62.27 34.28 29.63
CA GLY A 7 -62.26 34.39 28.15
C GLY A 7 -61.32 35.50 27.59
N PRO A 8 -61.60 36.11 26.42
CA PRO A 8 -60.61 36.63 25.44
C PRO A 8 -60.58 38.20 25.37
N PRO A 9 -60.37 38.98 24.26
CA PRO A 9 -59.90 38.71 22.86
C PRO A 9 -58.98 39.81 22.20
N THR A 10 -58.77 39.72 20.86
CA THR A 10 -58.51 40.81 19.84
C THR A 10 -57.10 41.44 19.72
N ARG A 11 -56.60 41.91 18.55
CA ARG A 11 -57.06 41.97 17.11
C ARG A 11 -55.90 42.40 16.16
N ILE A 12 -56.20 42.54 14.84
CA ILE A 12 -55.48 43.30 13.77
C ILE A 12 -54.33 42.49 13.11
N ARG A 13 -54.29 42.22 11.78
CA ARG A 13 -55.14 42.60 10.61
C ARG A 13 -54.92 41.66 9.39
N ASP A 14 -55.89 41.65 8.46
CA ASP A 14 -55.84 41.70 6.96
C ASP A 14 -54.62 41.10 6.21
N SER A 15 -54.68 40.43 5.03
CA SER A 15 -55.70 40.22 3.98
C SER A 15 -55.13 39.16 2.98
N ILE A 16 -55.82 38.09 2.54
CA ILE A 16 -56.80 38.04 1.40
C ILE A 16 -56.09 38.31 0.04
N MET A 17 -56.21 37.55 -1.07
CA MET A 17 -57.21 36.54 -1.52
C MET A 17 -56.64 35.69 -2.72
N GLU A 18 -56.92 34.38 -2.89
CA GLU A 18 -57.90 33.73 -3.83
C GLU A 18 -57.55 33.70 -5.35
N THR A 19 -58.03 32.79 -6.22
CA THR A 19 -58.87 31.57 -6.10
C THR A 19 -58.46 30.52 -7.18
N VAL A 20 -58.77 29.24 -6.93
CA VAL A 20 -58.88 28.17 -7.97
C VAL A 20 -60.10 28.42 -8.87
N PHE A 21 -60.04 28.19 -10.20
CA PHE A 21 -61.08 27.44 -10.97
C PHE A 21 -60.85 27.27 -12.50
N LEU A 22 -61.41 26.15 -13.01
CA LEU A 22 -62.02 25.93 -14.35
C LEU A 22 -61.17 25.53 -15.60
N ASN A 23 -61.24 24.22 -15.90
CA ASN A 23 -61.46 23.56 -17.20
C ASN A 23 -60.55 23.78 -18.44
N LYS A 24 -59.86 22.69 -18.82
CA LYS A 24 -60.07 21.87 -20.04
C LYS A 24 -60.47 22.55 -21.38
N LEU A 25 -59.76 22.07 -22.43
CA LEU A 25 -60.07 21.97 -23.87
C LEU A 25 -59.62 23.07 -24.86
N TYR A 26 -58.74 22.62 -25.76
CA TYR A 26 -58.76 22.78 -27.23
C TYR A 26 -58.03 23.95 -27.96
N ARG A 27 -57.08 23.50 -28.80
CA ARG A 27 -56.74 23.92 -30.18
C ARG A 27 -56.03 25.26 -30.45
N SER A 28 -54.76 25.09 -30.85
CA SER A 28 -54.19 25.40 -32.20
C SER A 28 -54.35 26.79 -32.82
N ILE A 29 -53.30 27.20 -33.59
CA ILE A 29 -53.18 28.26 -34.64
C ILE A 29 -52.23 29.42 -34.22
N THR A 30 -51.28 29.99 -35.01
CA THR A 30 -50.65 29.69 -36.33
C THR A 30 -49.56 30.76 -36.66
N TRP A 31 -48.33 30.35 -37.00
CA TRP A 31 -47.32 31.08 -37.85
C TRP A 31 -46.71 32.40 -37.25
N LEU A 32 -45.65 33.06 -37.78
CA LEU A 32 -45.25 33.33 -39.18
C LEU A 32 -43.77 33.85 -39.32
N PHE A 33 -42.98 33.29 -40.27
CA PHE A 33 -41.90 33.92 -41.10
C PHE A 33 -40.55 34.40 -40.47
N ILE A 34 -39.42 34.64 -41.21
CA ILE A 34 -38.73 34.00 -42.38
C ILE A 34 -37.47 34.86 -42.77
N ALA A 35 -36.47 34.26 -43.44
CA ALA A 35 -35.43 34.88 -44.33
C ALA A 35 -34.19 35.63 -43.72
N LEU A 36 -33.02 35.75 -44.40
CA LEU A 36 -32.33 34.99 -45.48
C LEU A 36 -30.92 35.62 -45.82
N LEU A 37 -30.00 34.85 -46.43
CA LEU A 37 -28.70 35.21 -47.08
C LEU A 37 -27.51 35.65 -46.17
N LEU A 38 -26.23 35.30 -46.37
CA LEU A 38 -25.34 34.86 -47.49
C LEU A 38 -24.57 35.95 -48.28
N THR A 39 -23.23 35.75 -48.33
CA THR A 39 -22.23 35.98 -49.42
C THR A 39 -21.52 37.34 -49.71
N VAL A 40 -20.17 37.28 -49.63
CA VAL A 40 -19.14 37.68 -50.64
C VAL A 40 -18.35 39.02 -50.57
N VAL A 41 -17.07 38.91 -50.11
CA VAL A 41 -15.76 39.30 -50.73
C VAL A 41 -15.38 40.77 -51.10
N SER A 42 -14.21 41.20 -50.58
CA SER A 42 -13.14 42.11 -51.12
C SER A 42 -13.14 43.66 -50.97
N ALA A 43 -12.11 44.12 -50.23
CA ALA A 43 -11.00 45.00 -50.66
C ALA A 43 -11.01 46.56 -50.47
N CYS A 44 -9.99 46.99 -49.69
CA CYS A 44 -9.15 48.22 -49.80
C CYS A 44 -9.62 49.60 -49.31
N SER A 45 -8.61 50.37 -48.85
CA SER A 45 -8.59 51.81 -48.46
C SER A 45 -9.21 52.16 -47.09
N SER A 46 -8.77 53.17 -46.32
CA SER A 46 -7.45 53.83 -46.10
C SER A 46 -7.61 54.97 -45.08
N GLY A 47 -6.70 55.08 -44.09
CA GLY A 47 -6.73 56.14 -43.07
C GLY A 47 -7.72 55.84 -41.92
N GLY A 48 -7.44 56.18 -40.66
CA GLY A 48 -6.33 56.96 -40.11
C GLY A 48 -6.81 58.20 -39.38
N ASP A 49 -6.97 58.08 -38.07
CA ASP A 49 -6.71 59.08 -37.02
C ASP A 49 -6.91 58.39 -35.66
N ASP A 50 -6.25 58.90 -34.62
CA ASP A 50 -6.20 58.27 -33.30
C ASP A 50 -7.55 58.37 -32.55
N ASP A 51 -8.19 57.23 -32.31
CA ASP A 51 -9.12 57.03 -31.19
C ASP A 51 -8.48 55.98 -30.27
N GLU A 52 -8.51 56.21 -28.95
CA GLU A 52 -7.96 55.28 -27.96
C GLU A 52 -8.60 53.90 -28.15
N GLU A 53 -7.83 52.91 -28.63
CA GLU A 53 -8.28 51.53 -28.58
C GLU A 53 -8.65 51.21 -27.13
N PRO A 54 -9.78 50.52 -26.89
CA PRO A 54 -9.99 49.96 -25.56
C PRO A 54 -8.74 49.15 -25.23
N VAL A 55 -8.21 49.32 -24.03
CA VAL A 55 -7.22 48.37 -23.53
C VAL A 55 -7.92 47.02 -23.56
N GLU A 56 -7.63 46.20 -24.58
CA GLU A 56 -8.05 44.81 -24.55
C GLU A 56 -7.39 44.24 -23.31
N ASP A 57 -8.21 43.93 -22.29
CA ASP A 57 -7.75 43.25 -21.08
C ASP A 57 -7.01 42.01 -21.56
N GLU A 58 -5.68 42.01 -21.47
CA GLU A 58 -4.86 41.00 -22.14
C GLU A 58 -5.35 39.61 -21.73
N THR A 59 -5.93 38.89 -22.70
CA THR A 59 -6.40 37.54 -22.52
C THR A 59 -5.32 36.57 -22.96
N TYR A 60 -5.26 35.45 -22.25
CA TYR A 60 -4.21 34.47 -22.39
C TYR A 60 -4.81 33.08 -22.56
N THR A 61 -4.01 32.19 -23.14
CA THR A 61 -4.34 30.78 -23.32
C THR A 61 -3.69 29.94 -22.22
N LEU A 62 -4.48 29.08 -21.58
CA LEU A 62 -4.01 28.07 -20.63
C LEU A 62 -4.10 26.69 -21.28
N SER A 63 -3.03 25.90 -21.26
CA SER A 63 -3.01 24.54 -21.82
C SER A 63 -2.15 23.57 -21.00
N GLY A 64 -2.52 22.30 -21.05
CA GLY A 64 -1.84 21.24 -20.31
C GLY A 64 -2.37 19.85 -20.67
N THR A 65 -1.81 18.84 -20.01
CA THR A 65 -2.25 17.44 -20.12
C THR A 65 -2.57 16.87 -18.74
N ILE A 66 -3.74 16.25 -18.61
CA ILE A 66 -4.14 15.50 -17.41
C ILE A 66 -3.84 14.03 -17.64
N ASN A 67 -3.34 13.32 -16.64
CA ASN A 67 -3.01 11.89 -16.73
C ASN A 67 -3.88 11.11 -15.76
N ALA A 68 -4.47 10.00 -16.21
CA ALA A 68 -5.18 9.05 -15.37
C ALA A 68 -4.21 8.07 -14.68
N GLY A 69 -4.59 7.57 -13.49
CA GLY A 69 -3.82 6.59 -12.73
C GLY A 69 -3.56 5.28 -13.50
N ALA A 70 -2.46 4.59 -13.17
CA ALA A 70 -1.99 3.42 -13.93
C ALA A 70 -2.88 2.16 -13.83
N SER A 71 -3.82 2.13 -12.88
CA SER A 71 -4.83 1.07 -12.71
C SER A 71 -6.26 1.63 -12.71
N ASP A 72 -6.42 2.87 -13.19
CA ASP A 72 -7.66 3.64 -13.10
C ASP A 72 -8.52 3.41 -14.35
N VAL A 73 -9.78 3.06 -14.12
CA VAL A 73 -10.75 2.66 -15.15
C VAL A 73 -12.05 3.42 -14.90
N ALA A 74 -12.73 3.85 -15.95
CA ALA A 74 -14.12 4.27 -15.86
C ALA A 74 -15.01 3.17 -16.43
N ASP A 75 -16.19 3.01 -15.83
CA ASP A 75 -17.31 2.30 -16.44
C ASP A 75 -17.62 2.84 -17.85
N SER A 76 -18.14 1.96 -18.71
CA SER A 76 -18.37 2.21 -20.13
C SER A 76 -19.75 2.79 -20.47
N ASP A 77 -20.65 2.91 -19.49
CA ASP A 77 -22.10 3.02 -19.72
C ASP A 77 -22.72 4.27 -19.10
N VAL A 78 -22.07 4.83 -18.06
CA VAL A 78 -22.46 5.98 -17.21
C VAL A 78 -23.45 7.01 -17.77
N ASN A 79 -24.20 7.65 -16.86
CA ASN A 79 -25.31 8.55 -17.18
C ASN A 79 -24.90 9.82 -17.97
N ASP A 80 -23.63 10.25 -17.90
CA ASP A 80 -23.10 11.40 -18.66
C ASP A 80 -23.33 11.25 -20.18
N PRO A 81 -24.18 12.09 -20.80
CA PRO A 81 -24.39 12.06 -22.25
C PRO A 81 -23.13 12.32 -23.08
N ASN A 82 -22.11 13.00 -22.53
CA ASN A 82 -20.85 13.33 -23.20
C ASN A 82 -19.79 12.24 -23.10
N ALA A 83 -19.89 11.33 -22.13
CA ALA A 83 -18.98 10.21 -21.99
C ALA A 83 -19.07 9.26 -23.21
N ASN A 84 -17.99 8.53 -23.49
CA ASN A 84 -18.05 7.42 -24.44
C ASN A 84 -19.05 6.37 -23.90
N TYR A 85 -19.77 5.69 -24.79
CA TYR A 85 -20.80 4.73 -24.40
C TYR A 85 -20.60 3.37 -25.08
N ALA A 86 -20.56 2.31 -24.29
CA ALA A 86 -20.58 0.93 -24.75
C ALA A 86 -21.17 0.01 -23.66
N ALA A 87 -22.47 -0.28 -23.78
CA ALA A 87 -23.23 -1.10 -22.84
C ALA A 87 -22.52 -2.41 -22.39
N ASN A 88 -22.40 -2.65 -21.09
CA ASN A 88 -21.70 -3.79 -20.49
C ASN A 88 -22.60 -4.75 -19.68
N ASP A 89 -23.90 -4.47 -19.57
CA ASP A 89 -24.94 -5.17 -18.79
C ASP A 89 -25.24 -6.64 -19.20
N THR A 90 -24.44 -7.25 -20.09
CA THR A 90 -24.51 -8.69 -20.44
C THR A 90 -23.17 -9.39 -20.23
N PHE A 91 -23.15 -10.67 -19.84
CA PHE A 91 -21.92 -11.47 -19.76
C PHE A 91 -21.15 -11.51 -21.10
N SER A 92 -21.85 -11.31 -22.21
CA SER A 92 -21.26 -11.20 -23.56
C SER A 92 -20.68 -9.82 -23.91
N ALA A 93 -21.07 -8.77 -23.20
CA ALA A 93 -20.63 -7.38 -23.40
C ALA A 93 -19.74 -6.86 -22.26
N ALA A 94 -19.64 -7.63 -21.16
CA ALA A 94 -18.93 -7.29 -19.94
C ALA A 94 -17.56 -6.63 -20.19
N GLN A 95 -17.38 -5.44 -19.59
CA GLN A 95 -16.20 -4.62 -19.78
C GLN A 95 -14.96 -5.34 -19.22
N SER A 96 -13.92 -5.46 -20.03
CA SER A 96 -12.67 -6.09 -19.59
C SER A 96 -11.86 -5.09 -18.76
N ILE A 97 -11.57 -5.43 -17.50
CA ILE A 97 -10.81 -4.59 -16.57
C ILE A 97 -9.50 -5.27 -16.14
N PRO A 98 -8.44 -4.51 -15.80
CA PRO A 98 -7.18 -5.08 -15.30
C PRO A 98 -7.34 -5.64 -13.87
N ASN A 99 -6.27 -6.25 -13.37
CA ASN A 99 -6.13 -6.64 -11.96
C ASN A 99 -4.68 -6.30 -11.53
N PRO A 100 -4.47 -5.43 -10.53
CA PRO A 100 -5.48 -4.66 -9.80
C PRO A 100 -6.20 -3.64 -10.69
N ALA A 101 -7.35 -3.16 -10.22
CA ALA A 101 -8.11 -2.07 -10.82
C ALA A 101 -8.80 -1.24 -9.73
N THR A 102 -8.89 0.06 -9.97
CA THR A 102 -9.84 0.97 -9.32
C THR A 102 -10.76 1.50 -10.40
N LEU A 103 -12.06 1.29 -10.25
CA LEU A 103 -13.09 1.70 -11.20
C LEU A 103 -14.10 2.62 -10.55
N GLY A 104 -14.47 3.71 -11.21
CA GLY A 104 -15.68 4.49 -10.91
C GLY A 104 -16.78 4.18 -11.93
N GLY A 105 -18.01 4.04 -11.45
CA GLY A 105 -19.18 3.73 -12.27
C GLY A 105 -20.49 4.21 -11.64
N TYR A 106 -21.61 3.97 -12.32
CA TYR A 106 -22.93 4.44 -11.91
C TYR A 106 -24.03 3.47 -12.34
N VAL A 107 -24.83 3.02 -11.37
CA VAL A 107 -26.04 2.20 -11.62
C VAL A 107 -27.30 2.93 -11.16
N ASN A 108 -28.41 2.74 -11.88
CA ASN A 108 -29.71 3.31 -11.53
C ASN A 108 -30.92 2.48 -11.99
N LEU A 109 -31.95 2.43 -11.14
CA LEU A 109 -33.26 1.90 -11.54
C LEU A 109 -33.97 2.81 -12.56
N PRO A 110 -34.87 2.29 -13.41
CA PRO A 110 -35.57 3.10 -14.41
C PRO A 110 -36.38 4.24 -13.79
N ASN A 111 -36.13 5.46 -14.24
CA ASN A 111 -36.69 6.74 -13.75
C ASN A 111 -36.16 7.20 -12.38
N SER A 112 -34.98 6.73 -11.98
CA SER A 112 -34.21 7.24 -10.82
C SER A 112 -32.91 7.92 -11.25
N GLY A 113 -32.32 8.70 -10.34
CA GLY A 113 -31.13 9.52 -10.60
C GLY A 113 -31.41 10.81 -11.37
N GLU A 114 -30.35 11.55 -11.69
CA GLU A 114 -30.44 12.81 -12.42
C GLU A 114 -30.69 12.61 -13.93
N PRO A 115 -31.26 13.61 -14.64
CA PRO A 115 -31.58 13.49 -16.06
C PRO A 115 -30.34 13.32 -16.95
N GLY A 116 -30.09 12.09 -17.39
CA GLY A 116 -29.00 11.76 -18.31
C GLY A 116 -29.37 10.62 -19.27
N ARG A 117 -28.36 9.88 -19.71
CA ARG A 117 -28.47 8.78 -20.68
C ARG A 117 -29.31 7.61 -20.17
N SER A 118 -29.05 7.14 -18.95
CA SER A 118 -29.68 5.95 -18.37
C SER A 118 -30.92 6.25 -17.54
N MET A 119 -31.15 7.50 -17.12
CA MET A 119 -32.29 7.90 -16.27
C MET A 119 -33.65 7.32 -16.71
N SER A 120 -33.95 7.28 -18.02
CA SER A 120 -35.27 6.83 -18.51
C SER A 120 -35.42 5.31 -18.69
N SER A 121 -34.32 4.61 -18.98
CA SER A 121 -34.28 3.15 -19.22
C SER A 121 -33.90 2.34 -17.98
N GLY A 122 -33.22 2.99 -17.02
CA GLY A 122 -32.36 2.34 -16.03
C GLY A 122 -31.01 1.97 -16.62
N ASP A 123 -30.02 1.87 -15.74
CA ASP A 123 -28.81 1.07 -15.89
C ASP A 123 -28.71 0.15 -14.68
N ILE A 124 -29.21 -1.08 -14.83
CA ILE A 124 -29.58 -1.90 -13.67
C ILE A 124 -28.41 -2.77 -13.18
N SER A 125 -27.40 -3.00 -14.03
CA SER A 125 -26.37 -4.01 -13.76
C SER A 125 -25.12 -3.80 -14.61
N ASP A 126 -24.02 -3.41 -14.00
CA ASP A 126 -22.73 -3.31 -14.68
C ASP A 126 -21.95 -4.61 -14.51
N ARG A 127 -21.29 -5.10 -15.57
CA ARG A 127 -20.55 -6.37 -15.56
C ARG A 127 -19.12 -6.22 -16.04
N PHE A 128 -18.20 -6.68 -15.20
CA PHE A 128 -16.76 -6.57 -15.44
C PHE A 128 -16.11 -7.95 -15.55
N ALA A 129 -15.46 -8.20 -16.69
CA ALA A 129 -14.70 -9.42 -16.94
C ALA A 129 -13.26 -9.23 -16.43
N VAL A 130 -12.85 -10.08 -15.48
CA VAL A 130 -11.54 -9.96 -14.80
C VAL A 130 -10.94 -11.33 -14.43
N SER A 131 -9.62 -11.43 -14.44
CA SER A 131 -8.89 -12.59 -13.91
C SER A 131 -8.49 -12.33 -12.46
N LEU A 132 -8.96 -13.13 -11.52
CA LEU A 132 -8.74 -12.96 -10.07
C LEU A 132 -7.98 -14.13 -9.46
N LEU A 133 -7.31 -13.86 -8.34
CA LEU A 133 -6.56 -14.83 -7.54
C LEU A 133 -7.29 -15.10 -6.22
N ALA A 134 -7.15 -16.33 -5.70
CA ALA A 134 -7.68 -16.71 -4.40
C ALA A 134 -7.09 -15.80 -3.30
N GLY A 135 -7.96 -15.31 -2.40
CA GLY A 135 -7.58 -14.41 -1.32
C GLY A 135 -7.58 -12.91 -1.69
N GLN A 136 -7.77 -12.55 -2.97
CA GLN A 136 -8.11 -11.17 -3.31
C GLN A 136 -9.51 -10.82 -2.80
N SER A 137 -9.70 -9.57 -2.41
CA SER A 137 -11.02 -9.00 -2.17
C SER A 137 -11.41 -8.06 -3.30
N ILE A 138 -12.69 -8.15 -3.67
CA ILE A 138 -13.40 -7.15 -4.44
C ILE A 138 -14.18 -6.32 -3.43
N ASN A 139 -13.88 -5.03 -3.37
CA ASN A 139 -14.55 -4.07 -2.50
C ASN A 139 -15.39 -3.15 -3.40
N LEU A 140 -16.69 -3.11 -3.17
CA LEU A 140 -17.60 -2.14 -3.78
C LEU A 140 -17.96 -1.11 -2.72
N THR A 141 -17.71 0.17 -2.98
CA THR A 141 -18.15 1.27 -2.11
C THR A 141 -19.20 2.10 -2.82
N VAL A 142 -20.41 2.15 -2.26
CA VAL A 142 -21.57 2.91 -2.76
C VAL A 142 -21.42 4.36 -2.32
N ALA A 143 -21.55 5.33 -3.23
CA ALA A 143 -21.23 6.73 -2.95
C ALA A 143 -22.28 7.45 -2.09
N ASP A 144 -23.56 7.17 -2.36
CA ASP A 144 -24.71 7.72 -1.64
C ASP A 144 -25.70 6.59 -1.34
N THR A 145 -25.79 6.22 -0.05
CA THR A 145 -26.68 5.20 0.50
C THR A 145 -28.03 5.75 0.97
N ASP A 146 -28.26 7.07 0.88
CA ASP A 146 -29.55 7.71 1.16
C ASP A 146 -30.41 7.86 -0.12
N LEU A 147 -29.78 7.86 -1.30
CA LEU A 147 -30.43 8.02 -2.62
C LEU A 147 -30.50 6.73 -3.47
N GLY A 148 -29.68 5.73 -3.16
CA GLY A 148 -29.69 4.43 -3.82
C GLY A 148 -28.87 3.39 -3.06
N ASP A 149 -28.88 2.16 -3.56
CA ASP A 149 -28.13 1.03 -3.01
C ASP A 149 -27.68 0.11 -4.15
N ALA A 150 -26.51 -0.51 -4.02
CA ALA A 150 -25.93 -1.35 -5.06
C ALA A 150 -25.31 -2.64 -4.48
N ASP A 151 -25.81 -3.78 -4.93
CA ASP A 151 -25.34 -5.10 -4.53
C ASP A 151 -24.11 -5.54 -5.34
N LEU A 152 -23.15 -6.20 -4.67
CA LEU A 152 -22.01 -6.86 -5.32
C LEU A 152 -22.23 -8.38 -5.49
N TYR A 153 -22.06 -8.86 -6.72
CA TYR A 153 -22.12 -10.28 -7.10
C TYR A 153 -20.82 -10.73 -7.81
N LEU A 154 -20.49 -12.01 -7.68
CA LEU A 154 -19.34 -12.65 -8.36
C LEU A 154 -19.75 -13.97 -8.99
N TYR A 155 -19.47 -14.12 -10.29
CA TYR A 155 -19.80 -15.29 -11.11
C TYR A 155 -18.56 -15.92 -11.74
N GLU A 156 -18.59 -17.24 -11.96
CA GLU A 156 -17.53 -17.94 -12.72
C GLU A 156 -17.40 -17.35 -14.13
N GLY A 157 -16.17 -17.19 -14.64
CA GLY A 157 -15.88 -16.69 -15.99
C GLY A 157 -16.33 -17.60 -17.14
N THR A 158 -17.04 -18.69 -16.84
CA THR A 158 -17.76 -19.54 -17.80
C THR A 158 -19.27 -19.26 -17.84
N CYS A 159 -19.76 -18.28 -17.08
CA CYS A 159 -21.15 -17.87 -17.08
C CYS A 159 -21.62 -17.29 -18.41
N THR A 160 -22.94 -17.33 -18.60
CA THR A 160 -23.70 -16.84 -19.76
C THR A 160 -25.01 -16.24 -19.25
N GLU A 161 -25.83 -15.63 -20.11
CA GLU A 161 -27.16 -15.13 -19.69
C GLU A 161 -28.09 -16.19 -19.05
N SER A 162 -27.79 -17.49 -19.19
CA SER A 162 -28.51 -18.57 -18.49
C SER A 162 -28.10 -18.77 -17.02
N CYS A 163 -27.06 -18.06 -16.58
CA CYS A 163 -26.49 -18.05 -15.23
C CYS A 163 -27.01 -16.88 -14.39
N TYR A 164 -27.69 -15.92 -15.01
CA TYR A 164 -28.24 -14.74 -14.35
C TYR A 164 -29.41 -15.12 -13.43
N ALA A 165 -29.23 -14.92 -12.13
CA ALA A 165 -30.35 -14.59 -11.25
C ALA A 165 -30.50 -13.08 -11.30
N SER A 166 -31.70 -12.56 -11.57
CA SER A 166 -31.97 -11.13 -11.59
C SER A 166 -31.51 -10.45 -10.29
N CYS A 167 -31.27 -9.13 -10.31
CA CYS A 167 -31.06 -8.29 -9.13
C CYS A 167 -32.27 -8.25 -8.13
N ASP A 168 -33.15 -9.25 -8.15
CA ASP A 168 -34.30 -9.48 -7.26
C ASP A 168 -33.98 -10.68 -6.35
N PHE A 169 -34.01 -10.45 -5.04
CA PHE A 169 -33.65 -11.39 -3.97
C PHE A 169 -34.46 -12.70 -3.94
N GLU A 170 -35.65 -12.73 -4.57
CA GLU A 170 -36.50 -13.94 -4.64
C GLU A 170 -36.15 -14.86 -5.85
N ALA A 171 -35.20 -14.49 -6.72
CA ALA A 171 -34.82 -15.31 -7.87
C ALA A 171 -34.04 -16.58 -7.45
N GLU A 172 -34.37 -17.74 -8.06
CA GLU A 172 -33.61 -18.97 -7.84
C GLU A 172 -32.16 -18.79 -8.29
N LEU A 173 -31.20 -19.08 -7.40
CA LEU A 173 -29.76 -18.97 -7.64
C LEU A 173 -29.36 -19.56 -9.00
N GLY A 174 -28.89 -18.69 -9.90
CA GLY A 174 -28.43 -19.07 -11.21
C GLY A 174 -27.18 -19.96 -11.15
N ASN A 175 -27.01 -20.81 -12.17
CA ASN A 175 -25.87 -21.73 -12.23
C ASN A 175 -24.57 -20.95 -12.46
N GLY A 176 -23.76 -20.74 -11.42
CA GLY A 176 -22.41 -20.17 -11.54
C GLY A 176 -22.12 -18.93 -10.69
N LEU A 177 -23.05 -18.51 -9.83
CA LEU A 177 -22.74 -17.56 -8.75
C LEU A 177 -21.78 -18.21 -7.74
N VAL A 178 -20.65 -17.55 -7.45
CA VAL A 178 -19.60 -18.02 -6.52
C VAL A 178 -19.44 -17.14 -5.29
N GLY A 179 -19.93 -15.90 -5.35
CA GLY A 179 -20.00 -14.99 -4.22
C GLY A 179 -21.14 -14.00 -4.40
N LYS A 180 -21.79 -13.63 -3.30
CA LYS A 180 -22.62 -12.43 -3.18
C LYS A 180 -22.19 -11.75 -1.88
N SER A 181 -22.14 -10.44 -1.87
CA SER A 181 -22.12 -9.71 -0.60
C SER A 181 -23.49 -9.86 0.11
N VAL A 182 -23.49 -9.69 1.44
CA VAL A 182 -24.66 -9.97 2.30
C VAL A 182 -24.87 -8.89 3.36
N THR A 183 -24.32 -7.71 3.11
CA THR A 183 -24.54 -6.50 3.91
C THR A 183 -25.50 -5.57 3.16
N GLU A 184 -25.98 -4.54 3.86
CA GLU A 184 -26.90 -3.51 3.36
C GLU A 184 -26.24 -2.15 3.68
N GLY A 185 -24.99 -1.94 3.25
CA GLY A 185 -24.13 -0.86 3.74
C GLY A 185 -23.26 -0.19 2.66
N GLU A 186 -22.58 0.90 3.06
CA GLU A 186 -21.73 1.69 2.14
C GLU A 186 -20.58 0.87 1.53
N LEU A 187 -20.14 -0.22 2.18
CA LEU A 187 -19.05 -1.09 1.74
C LEU A 187 -19.50 -2.55 1.66
N GLU A 188 -19.55 -3.08 0.44
CA GLU A 188 -19.81 -4.48 0.11
C GLU A 188 -18.50 -5.18 -0.26
N THR A 189 -18.31 -6.44 0.16
CA THR A 189 -17.00 -7.13 0.01
C THR A 189 -17.15 -8.61 -0.33
N ILE A 190 -16.48 -9.05 -1.40
CA ILE A 190 -16.34 -10.46 -1.77
C ILE A 190 -14.87 -10.87 -1.79
N THR A 191 -14.49 -11.82 -0.93
CA THR A 191 -13.19 -12.49 -1.04
C THR A 191 -13.25 -13.64 -2.05
N VAL A 192 -12.37 -13.59 -3.03
CA VAL A 192 -12.24 -14.56 -4.12
C VAL A 192 -11.73 -15.90 -3.58
N SER A 193 -12.46 -16.98 -3.86
CA SER A 193 -12.21 -18.30 -3.25
C SER A 193 -11.26 -19.21 -4.03
N ALA A 194 -10.96 -18.89 -5.29
CA ALA A 194 -10.04 -19.65 -6.15
C ALA A 194 -9.41 -18.74 -7.22
N ASN A 195 -8.29 -19.17 -7.82
CA ASN A 195 -7.75 -18.49 -9.00
C ASN A 195 -8.65 -18.81 -10.21
N GLY A 196 -8.99 -17.81 -11.00
CA GLY A 196 -9.82 -18.00 -12.20
C GLY A 196 -10.20 -16.72 -12.92
N ASN A 197 -10.88 -16.88 -14.04
CA ASN A 197 -11.61 -15.78 -14.65
C ASN A 197 -12.97 -15.69 -13.97
N TYR A 198 -13.44 -14.48 -13.74
CA TYR A 198 -14.71 -14.17 -13.10
C TYR A 198 -15.40 -13.02 -13.82
N PHE A 199 -16.71 -12.93 -13.62
CA PHE A 199 -17.46 -11.71 -13.87
C PHE A 199 -17.87 -11.13 -12.52
N ILE A 200 -17.46 -9.89 -12.28
CA ILE A 200 -18.02 -9.07 -11.20
C ILE A 200 -19.29 -8.42 -11.77
N GLU A 201 -20.36 -8.39 -10.99
CA GLU A 201 -21.60 -7.70 -11.32
C GLU A 201 -21.94 -6.73 -10.18
N VAL A 202 -22.19 -5.48 -10.52
CA VAL A 202 -22.71 -4.43 -9.63
C VAL A 202 -24.16 -4.20 -10.04
N CYS A 203 -25.12 -4.50 -9.18
CA CYS A 203 -26.56 -4.39 -9.46
C CYS A 203 -27.16 -3.18 -8.73
N ALA A 204 -27.95 -2.34 -9.40
CA ALA A 204 -28.84 -1.39 -8.70
C ALA A 204 -29.88 -2.17 -7.88
N TRP A 205 -29.87 -1.99 -6.57
CA TRP A 205 -30.84 -2.59 -5.64
C TRP A 205 -32.01 -1.64 -5.37
N ASP A 206 -31.73 -0.37 -5.04
CA ASP A 206 -32.71 0.71 -4.96
C ASP A 206 -32.14 2.01 -5.55
N GLY A 207 -33.02 2.90 -6.00
CA GLY A 207 -32.67 4.24 -6.48
C GLY A 207 -31.55 4.27 -7.53
N ALA A 208 -30.63 5.21 -7.35
CA ALA A 208 -29.46 5.45 -8.20
C ALA A 208 -28.25 5.82 -7.33
N SER A 209 -27.06 5.35 -7.69
CA SER A 209 -25.84 5.72 -6.96
C SER A 209 -24.59 5.60 -7.83
N ASN A 210 -23.65 6.53 -7.65
CA ASN A 210 -22.26 6.34 -8.06
C ASN A 210 -21.64 5.24 -7.20
N TYR A 211 -20.63 4.55 -7.70
CA TYR A 211 -19.87 3.59 -6.90
C TYR A 211 -18.39 3.60 -7.29
N THR A 212 -17.55 3.13 -6.36
CA THR A 212 -16.18 2.71 -6.68
C THR A 212 -16.02 1.21 -6.46
N LEU A 213 -15.35 0.55 -7.41
CA LEU A 213 -15.02 -0.87 -7.35
C LEU A 213 -13.49 -1.01 -7.30
N ALA A 214 -12.96 -1.61 -6.23
CA ALA A 214 -11.54 -1.82 -6.02
C ALA A 214 -11.21 -3.31 -5.91
N ILE A 215 -10.18 -3.76 -6.64
CA ILE A 215 -9.71 -5.15 -6.65
C ILE A 215 -8.31 -5.22 -6.04
N GLY A 216 -8.18 -5.81 -4.85
CA GLY A 216 -6.94 -5.85 -4.06
C GLY A 216 -6.86 -7.05 -3.12
N GLN A 217 -6.03 -7.00 -2.07
CA GLN A 217 -6.10 -7.96 -0.95
C GLN A 217 -6.99 -7.41 0.17
N ALA A 218 -7.58 -8.30 0.98
CA ALA A 218 -8.54 -7.94 2.02
C ALA A 218 -7.89 -7.12 3.16
N ALA A 219 -8.45 -5.95 3.47
CA ALA A 219 -8.15 -5.25 4.71
C ALA A 219 -8.73 -6.04 5.90
N SER A 220 -7.96 -6.15 6.98
CA SER A 220 -8.31 -6.96 8.15
C SER A 220 -9.34 -6.26 9.06
N SER A 221 -10.38 -6.99 9.49
CA SER A 221 -11.32 -6.51 10.51
C SER A 221 -11.67 -7.58 11.55
N ALA A 222 -11.32 -7.28 12.81
CA ALA A 222 -11.85 -7.80 14.09
C ALA A 222 -11.91 -9.34 14.34
N PRO A 223 -11.89 -9.80 15.61
CA PRO A 223 -11.55 -11.20 15.93
C PRO A 223 -12.68 -12.20 15.67
N SER A 224 -12.69 -12.76 14.45
CA SER A 224 -13.32 -14.04 14.15
C SER A 224 -12.62 -15.19 14.88
N LEU A 225 -13.35 -16.26 15.20
CA LEU A 225 -12.74 -17.56 15.54
C LEU A 225 -12.23 -18.21 14.24
N THR A 226 -11.07 -17.78 13.78
CA THR A 226 -10.48 -18.25 12.52
C THR A 226 -9.95 -19.67 12.65
N ALA A 227 -9.81 -20.35 11.51
CA ALA A 227 -9.14 -21.65 11.42
C ALA A 227 -7.61 -21.51 11.47
N ASP A 228 -7.08 -20.30 11.63
CA ASP A 228 -5.66 -19.97 11.45
C ASP A 228 -4.92 -19.93 12.80
N ALA A 229 -5.61 -19.69 13.91
CA ALA A 229 -5.00 -19.72 15.24
C ALA A 229 -4.41 -21.09 15.61
N ASP A 230 -3.26 -21.12 16.29
CA ASP A 230 -2.58 -22.36 16.68
C ASP A 230 -3.16 -23.00 17.95
N PHE A 231 -3.87 -24.10 17.74
CA PHE A 231 -4.45 -24.94 18.78
C PHE A 231 -4.44 -26.40 18.34
N VAL A 232 -4.41 -27.33 19.31
CA VAL A 232 -4.37 -28.78 19.07
C VAL A 232 -5.68 -29.23 18.38
N PRO A 233 -5.64 -29.70 17.11
CA PRO A 233 -6.84 -30.11 16.41
C PRO A 233 -7.48 -31.34 17.08
N GLY A 234 -8.79 -31.26 17.32
CA GLY A 234 -9.55 -32.32 17.99
C GLY A 234 -9.62 -32.19 19.51
N GLU A 235 -9.01 -31.16 20.12
CA GLU A 235 -9.06 -30.92 21.57
C GLU A 235 -9.78 -29.62 21.95
N VAL A 236 -10.56 -29.69 23.03
CA VAL A 236 -11.39 -28.59 23.54
C VAL A 236 -11.27 -28.50 25.05
N ILE A 237 -11.08 -27.29 25.56
CA ILE A 237 -11.16 -26.98 26.99
C ILE A 237 -12.61 -26.57 27.31
N VAL A 238 -13.24 -27.24 28.26
CA VAL A 238 -14.64 -26.98 28.68
C VAL A 238 -14.72 -26.75 30.19
N LYS A 239 -15.49 -25.77 30.64
CA LYS A 239 -15.91 -25.63 32.05
C LYS A 239 -17.42 -25.51 32.13
N PHE A 240 -18.04 -26.22 33.07
CA PHE A 240 -19.48 -26.17 33.34
C PHE A 240 -19.81 -25.19 34.47
N LYS A 241 -21.04 -24.65 34.50
CA LYS A 241 -21.52 -23.73 35.53
C LYS A 241 -21.85 -24.47 36.83
N GLU A 242 -21.43 -23.92 37.97
CA GLU A 242 -21.64 -24.54 39.30
C GLU A 242 -23.13 -24.75 39.65
N ASN A 243 -24.02 -23.89 39.15
CA ASN A 243 -25.46 -24.00 39.39
C ASN A 243 -26.16 -25.10 38.55
N GLY A 244 -25.43 -25.83 37.69
CA GLY A 244 -25.95 -27.02 37.00
C GLY A 244 -26.15 -28.23 37.93
N PHE A 245 -25.54 -28.22 39.12
CA PHE A 245 -25.52 -29.35 40.05
C PHE A 245 -26.56 -29.17 41.18
N THR A 246 -27.83 -29.52 40.91
CA THR A 246 -28.83 -29.60 41.99
C THR A 246 -28.63 -30.87 42.82
N ALA A 247 -28.51 -30.72 44.14
CA ALA A 247 -28.04 -31.74 45.07
C ALA A 247 -29.00 -32.93 45.35
N GLN A 248 -29.91 -33.25 44.42
CA GLN A 248 -30.88 -34.34 44.54
C GLN A 248 -30.85 -35.38 43.42
N GLN A 249 -29.91 -35.27 42.48
CA GLN A 249 -29.61 -36.34 41.52
C GLN A 249 -28.09 -36.54 41.44
N THR A 250 -27.62 -37.68 41.95
CA THR A 250 -26.30 -38.22 41.61
C THR A 250 -26.41 -39.72 41.45
N PRO A 251 -25.87 -40.25 40.36
CA PRO A 251 -24.72 -41.13 40.45
C PRO A 251 -23.50 -40.34 40.01
N SER A 252 -22.52 -40.19 40.92
CA SER A 252 -21.15 -39.72 40.69
C SER A 252 -20.87 -39.09 39.32
N HIS A 253 -20.94 -37.75 39.22
CA HIS A 253 -20.47 -37.02 38.05
C HIS A 253 -18.94 -37.19 37.92
N THR A 254 -18.50 -38.26 37.27
CA THR A 254 -17.10 -38.44 36.91
C THR A 254 -16.75 -37.64 35.66
N LEU A 255 -15.46 -37.44 35.43
CA LEU A 255 -14.91 -36.81 34.23
C LEU A 255 -15.48 -37.45 32.94
N GLU A 256 -15.60 -38.78 32.93
CA GLU A 256 -16.16 -39.58 31.83
C GLU A 256 -17.66 -39.31 31.61
N SER A 257 -18.44 -39.21 32.69
CA SER A 257 -19.89 -38.96 32.59
C SER A 257 -20.22 -37.57 32.00
N LEU A 258 -19.41 -36.56 32.33
CA LEU A 258 -19.56 -35.20 31.83
C LEU A 258 -19.10 -35.09 30.36
N ALA A 259 -17.96 -35.69 30.01
CA ALA A 259 -17.50 -35.74 28.62
C ALA A 259 -18.52 -36.49 27.72
N ALA A 260 -19.07 -37.61 28.21
CA ALA A 260 -20.14 -38.33 27.50
C ALA A 260 -21.41 -37.47 27.30
N SER A 261 -21.76 -36.59 28.24
CA SER A 261 -22.92 -35.68 28.14
C SER A 261 -22.82 -34.62 27.04
N VAL A 262 -21.62 -34.40 26.50
CA VAL A 262 -21.33 -33.55 25.33
C VAL A 262 -20.84 -34.35 24.12
N GLY A 263 -20.79 -35.68 24.23
CA GLY A 263 -20.34 -36.57 23.16
C GLY A 263 -18.83 -36.57 22.90
N LEU A 264 -18.01 -36.15 23.88
CA LEU A 264 -16.55 -36.12 23.79
C LEU A 264 -15.90 -37.20 24.68
N LYS A 265 -14.63 -37.51 24.44
CA LYS A 265 -13.79 -38.31 25.36
C LYS A 265 -13.05 -37.38 26.32
N PRO A 266 -12.88 -37.72 27.60
CA PRO A 266 -12.03 -36.95 28.48
C PRO A 266 -10.55 -37.20 28.20
N LEU A 267 -9.72 -36.16 28.38
CA LEU A 267 -8.26 -36.27 28.39
C LEU A 267 -7.69 -35.90 29.77
N ALA A 268 -8.12 -34.78 30.35
CA ALA A 268 -7.61 -34.30 31.64
C ALA A 268 -8.60 -33.40 32.38
N GLY A 269 -8.29 -33.09 33.65
CA GLY A 269 -9.08 -32.22 34.52
C GLY A 269 -10.02 -32.98 35.45
N THR A 270 -10.86 -32.24 36.19
CA THR A 270 -11.83 -32.81 37.14
C THR A 270 -13.14 -32.02 37.12
N PRO A 271 -14.29 -32.66 37.41
CA PRO A 271 -15.57 -31.97 37.61
C PRO A 271 -15.42 -30.73 38.52
N GLY A 272 -16.03 -29.61 38.12
CA GLY A 272 -15.92 -28.31 38.81
C GLY A 272 -14.69 -27.46 38.45
N ARG A 273 -13.73 -28.00 37.69
CA ARG A 273 -12.62 -27.24 37.08
C ARG A 273 -12.78 -27.21 35.55
N GLN A 274 -11.85 -26.54 34.86
CA GLN A 274 -11.72 -26.72 33.42
C GLN A 274 -11.25 -28.15 33.09
N MET A 275 -11.80 -28.71 32.03
CA MET A 275 -11.65 -30.10 31.63
C MET A 275 -11.20 -30.14 30.17
N LEU A 276 -10.12 -30.86 29.90
CA LEU A 276 -9.64 -31.09 28.54
C LEU A 276 -10.37 -32.31 27.97
N MET A 277 -10.98 -32.15 26.82
CA MET A 277 -11.78 -33.17 26.14
C MET A 277 -11.36 -33.29 24.68
N SER A 278 -11.54 -34.48 24.10
CA SER A 278 -11.20 -34.78 22.72
C SER A 278 -12.42 -35.25 21.92
N LEU A 279 -12.46 -34.79 20.67
CA LEU A 279 -13.31 -35.29 19.60
C LEU A 279 -12.98 -36.74 19.20
N GLY A 280 -11.74 -37.20 19.44
CA GLY A 280 -11.29 -38.55 19.16
C GLY A 280 -11.38 -38.95 17.69
N ASP A 281 -11.55 -40.26 17.46
CA ASP A 281 -11.74 -40.88 16.16
C ASP A 281 -13.06 -40.46 15.46
N ALA A 282 -13.20 -40.76 14.17
CA ALA A 282 -14.38 -40.42 13.38
C ALA A 282 -15.72 -40.97 13.94
N GLY A 283 -15.68 -42.08 14.70
CA GLY A 283 -16.85 -42.59 15.41
C GLY A 283 -17.25 -41.67 16.56
N GLN A 284 -16.27 -41.24 17.36
CA GLN A 284 -16.48 -40.28 18.44
C GLN A 284 -16.88 -38.89 17.94
N GLN A 285 -16.32 -38.39 16.83
CA GLN A 285 -16.75 -37.15 16.16
C GLN A 285 -18.23 -37.22 15.77
N THR A 286 -18.69 -38.37 15.24
CA THR A 286 -20.10 -38.59 14.89
C THR A 286 -21.01 -38.56 16.13
N ILE A 287 -20.53 -39.05 17.28
CA ILE A 287 -21.23 -38.95 18.57
C ILE A 287 -21.30 -37.49 19.02
N ALA A 288 -20.19 -36.73 18.97
CA ALA A 288 -20.16 -35.31 19.31
C ALA A 288 -21.17 -34.49 18.48
N ARG A 289 -21.16 -34.64 17.15
CA ARG A 289 -22.13 -33.99 16.24
C ARG A 289 -23.58 -34.29 16.59
N THR A 290 -23.86 -35.55 16.94
CA THR A 290 -25.22 -36.00 17.27
C THR A 290 -25.67 -35.46 18.62
N THR A 291 -24.82 -35.51 19.65
CA THR A 291 -25.11 -35.02 21.00
C THR A 291 -25.22 -33.50 21.07
N LEU A 292 -24.48 -32.77 20.22
CA LEU A 292 -24.47 -31.30 20.18
C LEU A 292 -25.43 -30.71 19.12
N GLY A 293 -26.20 -31.54 18.40
CA GLY A 293 -27.20 -31.07 17.44
C GLY A 293 -26.63 -30.49 16.14
N LEU A 294 -25.38 -30.79 15.80
CA LEU A 294 -24.70 -30.32 14.58
C LEU A 294 -25.19 -31.01 13.29
N ASN A 295 -26.04 -32.03 13.41
CA ASN A 295 -26.65 -32.73 12.28
C ASN A 295 -27.72 -31.87 11.58
N LYS A 296 -27.32 -31.00 10.65
CA LYS A 296 -28.27 -30.33 9.73
C LYS A 296 -29.02 -31.37 8.88
N LYS A 297 -30.31 -31.11 8.62
CA LYS A 297 -31.13 -31.92 7.70
C LYS A 297 -30.50 -31.91 6.31
N THR A 298 -30.37 -33.08 5.70
CA THR A 298 -30.01 -33.23 4.28
C THR A 298 -31.06 -32.56 3.38
N SER A 299 -30.67 -31.46 2.73
CA SER A 299 -31.26 -31.00 1.48
C SER A 299 -30.16 -30.89 0.43
N GLN A 300 -30.19 -31.87 -0.48
CA GLN A 300 -29.49 -31.93 -1.77
C GLN A 300 -27.95 -31.98 -1.77
N LYS A 301 -27.43 -32.55 -2.86
CA LYS A 301 -26.01 -32.85 -3.08
C LYS A 301 -25.46 -31.90 -4.14
N THR A 302 -24.45 -31.11 -3.80
CA THR A 302 -23.52 -30.59 -4.80
C THR A 302 -22.10 -30.96 -4.36
N LYS A 303 -21.32 -31.55 -5.27
CA LYS A 303 -19.93 -31.91 -5.00
C LYS A 303 -19.03 -30.73 -5.37
N LEU A 304 -18.52 -30.01 -4.39
CA LEU A 304 -17.17 -29.47 -4.49
C LEU A 304 -16.27 -30.26 -3.54
N LYS A 305 -15.17 -30.78 -4.09
CA LYS A 305 -14.11 -31.47 -3.36
C LYS A 305 -12.81 -30.70 -3.56
N THR A 306 -12.65 -29.59 -2.86
CA THR A 306 -11.31 -29.15 -2.46
C THR A 306 -10.83 -30.15 -1.41
N ALA A 307 -9.67 -30.77 -1.61
CA ALA A 307 -9.18 -31.81 -0.72
C ALA A 307 -8.54 -31.19 0.53
N GLN A 308 -9.38 -30.77 1.48
CA GLN A 308 -8.93 -30.40 2.83
C GLN A 308 -8.11 -31.54 3.43
N THR A 309 -7.01 -31.21 4.13
CA THR A 309 -6.26 -32.20 4.87
C THR A 309 -7.10 -32.75 6.03
N ALA A 310 -6.80 -33.96 6.49
CA ALA A 310 -7.50 -34.55 7.64
C ALA A 310 -7.38 -33.68 8.90
N GLU A 311 -6.30 -32.92 9.02
CA GLU A 311 -6.05 -31.96 10.09
C GLU A 311 -6.88 -30.68 9.95
N GLN A 312 -6.94 -30.06 8.77
CA GLN A 312 -7.82 -28.92 8.50
C GLN A 312 -9.30 -29.26 8.78
N GLN A 313 -9.73 -30.45 8.34
CA GLN A 313 -11.08 -30.95 8.59
C GLN A 313 -11.35 -31.15 10.10
N LEU A 314 -10.35 -31.63 10.86
CA LEU A 314 -10.44 -31.78 12.30
C LEU A 314 -10.41 -30.42 13.03
N LYS A 315 -9.65 -29.44 12.53
CA LYS A 315 -9.58 -28.07 13.04
C LYS A 315 -10.94 -27.38 12.90
N GLN A 316 -11.58 -27.47 11.74
CA GLN A 316 -12.95 -26.99 11.50
C GLN A 316 -14.00 -27.68 12.39
N GLU A 317 -13.92 -29.01 12.54
CA GLU A 317 -14.81 -29.77 13.44
C GLU A 317 -14.66 -29.32 14.91
N THR A 318 -13.43 -29.01 15.33
CA THR A 318 -13.12 -28.53 16.69
C THR A 318 -13.81 -27.19 16.97
N LEU A 319 -13.71 -26.24 16.03
CA LEU A 319 -14.39 -24.94 16.13
C LEU A 319 -15.92 -25.08 16.10
N ALA A 320 -16.46 -25.99 15.28
CA ALA A 320 -17.91 -26.27 15.23
C ALA A 320 -18.43 -26.82 16.58
N VAL A 321 -17.70 -27.75 17.19
CA VAL A 321 -18.03 -28.28 18.53
C VAL A 321 -17.90 -27.22 19.61
N ILE A 322 -16.86 -26.38 19.59
CA ILE A 322 -16.72 -25.23 20.52
C ILE A 322 -17.93 -24.29 20.40
N SER A 323 -18.33 -23.93 19.18
CA SER A 323 -19.49 -23.07 18.92
C SER A 323 -20.80 -23.66 19.45
N ALA A 324 -21.00 -24.98 19.34
CA ALA A 324 -22.17 -25.67 19.90
C ALA A 324 -22.12 -25.76 21.44
N LEU A 325 -20.95 -26.01 22.02
CA LEU A 325 -20.76 -26.05 23.48
C LEU A 325 -21.04 -24.69 24.12
N ARG A 326 -20.56 -23.59 23.54
CA ARG A 326 -20.82 -22.21 24.02
C ARG A 326 -22.31 -21.86 24.10
N LYS A 327 -23.16 -22.52 23.30
CA LYS A 327 -24.62 -22.31 23.27
C LYS A 327 -25.38 -23.09 24.36
N ARG A 328 -24.72 -24.01 25.08
CA ARG A 328 -25.37 -24.81 26.13
C ARG A 328 -25.51 -24.01 27.44
N ALA A 329 -26.68 -24.10 28.06
CA ALA A 329 -26.98 -23.39 29.30
C ALA A 329 -26.10 -23.83 30.48
N ASP A 330 -25.68 -25.10 30.53
CA ASP A 330 -24.84 -25.69 31.59
C ASP A 330 -23.33 -25.45 31.39
N VAL A 331 -22.90 -25.01 30.20
CA VAL A 331 -21.50 -24.65 29.92
C VAL A 331 -21.23 -23.20 30.35
N LEU A 332 -20.12 -22.98 31.05
CA LEU A 332 -19.61 -21.66 31.43
C LEU A 332 -18.74 -21.07 30.31
N TYR A 333 -17.82 -21.87 29.78
CA TYR A 333 -17.05 -21.58 28.56
C TYR A 333 -16.60 -22.87 27.87
N ALA A 334 -16.33 -22.75 26.57
CA ALA A 334 -15.64 -23.76 25.77
C ALA A 334 -14.67 -23.06 24.80
N GLU A 335 -13.44 -23.54 24.71
CA GLU A 335 -12.32 -22.85 24.05
C GLU A 335 -11.35 -23.84 23.40
N PRO A 336 -10.59 -23.44 22.36
CA PRO A 336 -9.52 -24.28 21.79
C PRO A 336 -8.41 -24.56 22.80
N ASN A 337 -7.75 -25.72 22.70
CA ASN A 337 -6.52 -25.99 23.42
C ASN A 337 -5.32 -25.35 22.70
N TYR A 338 -5.08 -24.05 22.92
CA TYR A 338 -4.04 -23.30 22.22
C TYR A 338 -2.60 -23.75 22.56
N ILE A 339 -1.72 -23.68 21.57
CA ILE A 339 -0.27 -23.92 21.74
C ILE A 339 0.39 -22.64 22.33
N ARG A 340 1.45 -22.82 23.12
CA ARG A 340 2.22 -21.74 23.78
C ARG A 340 3.71 -22.06 23.77
N GLN A 341 4.55 -21.06 23.58
CA GLN A 341 6.02 -21.15 23.58
C GLN A 341 6.61 -20.23 24.69
N ALA A 342 7.93 -20.24 24.86
CA ALA A 342 8.62 -19.48 25.91
C ALA A 342 9.39 -18.31 25.31
N LEU A 343 9.05 -17.08 25.72
CA LEU A 343 9.51 -15.83 25.13
C LEU A 343 10.73 -15.24 25.86
N VAL A 344 11.73 -14.80 25.09
CA VAL A 344 12.90 -14.01 25.51
C VAL A 344 12.51 -12.53 25.45
N THR A 345 12.22 -11.95 26.62
CA THR A 345 11.96 -10.52 26.76
C THR A 345 13.11 -9.85 27.52
N PRO A 346 13.71 -8.75 27.00
CA PRO A 346 14.72 -7.99 27.70
C PRO A 346 14.20 -7.40 29.03
N ASN A 347 15.11 -7.15 29.97
CA ASN A 347 14.79 -6.58 31.28
C ASN A 347 15.23 -5.11 31.42
N ASP A 348 15.65 -4.49 30.33
CA ASP A 348 16.23 -3.15 30.27
C ASP A 348 15.16 -2.08 30.53
N SER A 349 15.54 -1.02 31.25
CA SER A 349 14.58 -0.11 31.90
C SER A 349 13.66 0.65 30.94
N TYR A 350 14.07 0.83 29.69
CA TYR A 350 13.32 1.55 28.66
C TYR A 350 12.81 0.64 27.52
N TYR A 351 13.02 -0.67 27.58
CA TYR A 351 12.56 -1.62 26.54
C TYR A 351 11.05 -1.52 26.27
N ALA A 352 10.24 -1.23 27.30
CA ALA A 352 8.79 -1.06 27.17
C ALA A 352 8.36 0.09 26.23
N TYR A 353 9.25 1.04 25.95
CA TYR A 353 9.01 2.20 25.07
C TYR A 353 9.56 1.98 23.64
N GLN A 354 10.20 0.83 23.37
CA GLN A 354 10.75 0.48 22.06
C GLN A 354 9.71 -0.24 21.20
N TRP A 355 8.60 0.46 20.91
CA TRP A 355 7.44 -0.04 20.15
C TRP A 355 7.80 -0.65 18.78
N HIS A 356 8.90 -0.19 18.20
CA HIS A 356 9.42 -0.59 16.90
C HIS A 356 9.89 -2.05 16.86
N TYR A 357 10.16 -2.68 18.00
CA TYR A 357 10.61 -4.07 18.06
C TYR A 357 9.47 -5.10 17.89
N PRO A 358 8.33 -5.01 18.59
CA PRO A 358 7.14 -5.78 18.24
C PRO A 358 6.67 -5.61 16.78
N GLN A 359 6.83 -4.41 16.19
CA GLN A 359 6.34 -4.14 14.83
C GLN A 359 7.00 -5.02 13.75
N ILE A 360 8.28 -5.40 13.96
CA ILE A 360 9.07 -6.24 13.06
C ILE A 360 9.21 -7.69 13.56
N ASN A 361 8.34 -8.15 14.48
CA ASN A 361 8.38 -9.49 15.09
C ASN A 361 9.73 -9.84 15.76
N LEU A 362 10.45 -8.84 16.26
CA LEU A 362 11.79 -9.04 16.86
C LEU A 362 11.81 -9.89 18.14
N PRO A 363 10.83 -9.80 19.06
CA PRO A 363 10.82 -10.65 20.26
C PRO A 363 10.80 -12.15 19.92
N ASP A 364 10.05 -12.54 18.89
CA ASP A 364 9.98 -13.94 18.43
C ASP A 364 11.30 -14.36 17.75
N ALA A 365 12.00 -13.43 17.09
CA ALA A 365 13.35 -13.69 16.55
C ALA A 365 14.39 -13.93 17.66
N TRP A 366 14.25 -13.25 18.81
CA TRP A 366 15.13 -13.43 19.97
C TRP A 366 14.99 -14.79 20.66
N ASP A 367 13.87 -15.50 20.47
CA ASP A 367 13.73 -16.91 20.88
C ASP A 367 14.63 -17.85 20.08
N ILE A 368 15.06 -17.44 18.87
CA ILE A 368 16.00 -18.17 18.02
C ILE A 368 17.44 -17.70 18.25
N THR A 369 17.71 -16.41 18.12
CA THR A 369 19.04 -15.82 18.30
C THR A 369 18.98 -14.35 18.68
N THR A 370 19.99 -13.88 19.40
CA THR A 370 20.13 -12.48 19.81
C THR A 370 21.42 -11.84 19.26
N GLY A 371 21.92 -12.41 18.17
CA GLY A 371 23.16 -12.00 17.49
C GLY A 371 24.34 -12.89 17.88
N SER A 372 25.53 -12.50 17.44
CA SER A 372 26.77 -13.25 17.68
C SER A 372 27.94 -12.30 17.66
N SER A 373 28.85 -12.40 18.65
CA SER A 373 30.02 -11.52 18.75
C SER A 373 31.03 -11.66 17.61
N ASN A 374 30.84 -12.63 16.71
CA ASN A 374 31.59 -12.78 15.46
C ASN A 374 31.00 -11.95 14.30
N VAL A 375 29.78 -11.43 14.42
CA VAL A 375 29.12 -10.60 13.40
C VAL A 375 29.38 -9.13 13.71
N ILE A 376 29.96 -8.42 12.74
CA ILE A 376 30.39 -7.03 12.88
C ILE A 376 29.54 -6.13 11.98
N VAL A 377 28.88 -5.14 12.57
CA VAL A 377 28.16 -4.07 11.88
C VAL A 377 28.99 -2.79 11.95
N SER A 378 29.43 -2.28 10.81
CA SER A 378 30.05 -0.95 10.70
C SER A 378 28.97 0.12 10.63
N VAL A 379 29.03 1.09 11.56
CA VAL A 379 28.13 2.25 11.58
C VAL A 379 28.92 3.46 11.07
N ILE A 380 28.64 3.87 9.83
CA ILE A 380 29.31 4.99 9.15
C ILE A 380 28.46 6.25 9.34
N ASP A 381 28.87 7.11 10.27
CA ASP A 381 28.03 8.19 10.82
C ASP A 381 28.86 9.31 11.52
N THR A 382 28.31 10.00 12.53
CA THR A 382 29.00 11.06 13.33
C THR A 382 30.10 10.56 14.27
N GLY A 383 30.25 9.25 14.41
CA GLY A 383 31.02 8.60 15.48
C GLY A 383 30.11 7.93 16.49
N VAL A 384 30.68 7.37 17.56
CA VAL A 384 29.92 6.75 18.65
C VAL A 384 30.56 7.12 19.98
N LEU A 385 29.74 7.52 20.96
CA LEU A 385 30.18 7.82 22.32
C LEU A 385 30.74 6.54 22.99
N LEU A 386 32.06 6.38 22.97
CA LEU A 386 32.74 5.12 23.29
C LEU A 386 32.54 4.67 24.76
N ASN A 387 32.14 5.60 25.62
CA ASN A 387 31.94 5.40 27.05
C ASN A 387 30.45 5.44 27.47
N HIS A 388 29.51 5.45 26.51
CA HIS A 388 28.08 5.34 26.82
C HIS A 388 27.80 3.99 27.54
N PRO A 389 27.04 3.94 28.66
CA PRO A 389 26.85 2.72 29.46
C PRO A 389 26.39 1.50 28.65
N ASP A 390 25.39 1.68 27.79
CA ASP A 390 24.85 0.60 26.94
C ASP A 390 25.73 0.25 25.72
N MET A 391 26.83 0.99 25.47
CA MET A 391 27.82 0.63 24.45
C MET A 391 28.98 -0.23 25.02
N VAL A 392 29.05 -0.39 26.36
CA VAL A 392 30.14 -1.12 27.01
C VAL A 392 30.16 -2.59 26.58
N GLY A 393 31.26 -3.01 25.96
CA GLY A 393 31.43 -4.36 25.44
C GLY A 393 30.78 -4.63 24.08
N GLN A 394 30.16 -3.62 23.45
CA GLN A 394 29.55 -3.72 22.12
C GLN A 394 30.41 -3.16 21.00
N LEU A 395 31.37 -2.29 21.33
CA LEU A 395 32.26 -1.69 20.34
C LEU A 395 33.52 -2.53 20.12
N ILE A 396 33.98 -2.59 18.87
CA ILE A 396 35.36 -2.96 18.51
C ILE A 396 36.12 -1.72 18.02
N GLY A 397 37.40 -1.89 17.63
CA GLY A 397 38.19 -0.81 17.06
C GLY A 397 37.54 -0.27 15.77
N GLY A 398 37.38 1.05 15.71
CA GLY A 398 36.87 1.78 14.56
C GLY A 398 37.86 2.86 14.10
N TYR A 399 37.38 3.85 13.35
CA TYR A 399 38.23 4.87 12.75
C TYR A 399 37.50 6.19 12.48
N ASP A 400 38.22 7.30 12.53
CA ASP A 400 37.79 8.59 12.03
C ASP A 400 38.43 8.88 10.68
N PHE A 401 37.60 9.24 9.69
CA PHE A 401 38.03 9.61 8.35
C PHE A 401 37.79 11.07 8.00
N ILE A 402 37.30 11.91 8.93
CA ILE A 402 37.07 13.33 8.67
C ILE A 402 38.43 14.01 8.43
N SER A 403 38.72 14.31 7.17
CA SER A 403 40.01 14.85 6.73
C SER A 403 40.23 16.33 7.05
N ASN A 404 39.18 17.04 7.50
CA ASN A 404 39.22 18.46 7.81
C ASN A 404 38.98 18.75 9.30
N PRO A 405 40.00 19.20 10.06
CA PRO A 405 39.87 19.49 11.50
C PRO A 405 38.79 20.53 11.87
N SER A 406 38.42 21.42 10.95
CA SER A 406 37.34 22.39 11.22
C SER A 406 35.94 21.78 11.12
N ILE A 407 35.81 20.62 10.48
CA ILE A 407 34.59 19.80 10.41
C ILE A 407 34.61 18.76 11.55
N ALA A 408 35.78 18.22 11.90
CA ALA A 408 35.95 17.18 12.92
C ALA A 408 35.69 17.68 14.37
N VAL A 409 36.02 18.94 14.71
CA VAL A 409 35.71 19.58 16.03
C VAL A 409 36.45 18.99 17.25
N ASP A 410 37.28 17.97 17.07
CA ASP A 410 38.21 17.34 18.04
C ASP A 410 39.57 18.05 18.12
N GLY A 411 40.10 18.50 16.98
CA GLY A 411 41.39 19.19 16.84
C GLY A 411 42.39 18.51 15.90
N ASP A 412 42.03 17.37 15.32
CA ASP A 412 42.84 16.56 14.40
C ASP A 412 42.02 16.17 13.15
N GLY A 413 42.32 15.06 12.53
CA GLY A 413 41.68 14.52 11.33
C GLY A 413 42.26 13.14 11.05
N ILE A 414 41.71 12.39 10.08
CA ILE A 414 41.99 10.95 9.79
C ILE A 414 42.89 10.24 10.84
N ASP A 415 42.26 9.61 11.84
CA ASP A 415 42.95 8.82 12.85
C ASP A 415 42.09 7.67 13.44
N SER A 416 42.60 6.97 14.46
CA SER A 416 41.94 5.81 15.06
C SER A 416 40.93 6.10 16.18
N ASN A 417 40.43 7.33 16.32
CA ASN A 417 39.54 7.76 17.42
C ASN A 417 38.12 8.14 16.93
N PRO A 418 37.21 7.16 16.76
CA PRO A 418 35.83 7.42 16.31
C PRO A 418 34.87 7.90 17.42
N ASP A 419 35.38 8.43 18.54
CA ASP A 419 34.55 9.02 19.60
C ASP A 419 33.84 10.28 19.08
N ASP A 420 32.60 10.52 19.48
CA ASP A 420 31.80 11.63 18.95
C ASP A 420 31.93 12.89 19.84
N PRO A 421 32.64 13.95 19.42
CA PRO A 421 32.76 15.21 20.17
C PRO A 421 31.52 16.11 20.06
N GLY A 422 30.51 15.73 19.24
CA GLY A 422 29.36 16.55 18.88
C GLY A 422 29.56 17.34 17.58
N ASP A 423 28.48 17.44 16.81
CA ASP A 423 28.42 18.07 15.48
C ASP A 423 27.80 19.49 15.48
N SER A 424 27.49 20.06 16.65
CA SER A 424 26.87 21.38 16.78
C SER A 424 27.58 22.47 15.95
N ASP A 425 26.79 23.19 15.15
CA ASP A 425 27.23 24.34 14.34
C ASP A 425 27.03 25.70 15.02
N GLY A 426 26.52 25.71 16.26
CA GLY A 426 26.15 26.91 17.02
C GLY A 426 24.74 27.45 16.70
N THR A 427 24.01 26.84 15.76
CA THR A 427 22.57 27.08 15.50
C THR A 427 21.70 25.90 15.94
N ARG A 428 22.24 24.69 15.91
CA ARG A 428 21.61 23.44 16.39
C ARG A 428 22.46 22.81 17.51
N PRO A 429 21.85 22.15 18.51
CA PRO A 429 22.60 21.31 19.46
C PRO A 429 23.21 20.10 18.73
N SER A 430 24.17 19.42 19.37
CA SER A 430 24.76 18.22 18.81
C SER A 430 23.73 17.07 18.73
N SER A 431 23.81 16.28 17.66
CA SER A 431 22.88 15.20 17.35
C SER A 431 23.27 13.86 17.97
N PHE A 432 24.58 13.60 18.17
CA PHE A 432 25.11 12.30 18.57
C PHE A 432 24.54 11.13 17.76
N HIS A 433 24.24 11.40 16.48
CA HIS A 433 23.37 10.59 15.63
C HIS A 433 23.90 9.17 15.45
N GLY A 434 25.20 9.00 15.24
CA GLY A 434 25.84 7.69 15.14
C GLY A 434 25.74 6.85 16.41
N THR A 435 25.64 7.47 17.59
CA THR A 435 25.37 6.76 18.86
C THR A 435 23.95 6.21 18.90
N HIS A 436 22.96 6.96 18.40
CA HIS A 436 21.57 6.51 18.33
C HIS A 436 21.40 5.34 17.35
N VAL A 437 22.04 5.45 16.18
CA VAL A 437 22.12 4.39 15.17
C VAL A 437 22.79 3.13 15.71
N ALA A 438 23.96 3.26 16.36
CA ALA A 438 24.68 2.13 16.97
C ALA A 438 23.87 1.44 18.09
N GLY A 439 23.17 2.21 18.93
CA GLY A 439 22.28 1.66 19.96
C GLY A 439 21.13 0.83 19.38
N THR A 440 20.50 1.30 18.30
CA THR A 440 19.42 0.59 17.63
C THR A 440 19.89 -0.77 17.12
N VAL A 441 21.10 -0.83 16.55
CA VAL A 441 21.70 -2.09 16.07
C VAL A 441 22.06 -3.03 17.23
N ALA A 442 22.83 -2.59 18.23
CA ALA A 442 23.43 -3.49 19.23
C ALA A 442 23.77 -2.84 20.59
N ALA A 443 22.89 -1.99 21.15
CA ALA A 443 22.94 -1.67 22.58
C ALA A 443 22.97 -2.95 23.47
N ALA A 444 23.62 -2.85 24.62
CA ALA A 444 23.86 -3.96 25.52
C ALA A 444 22.63 -4.36 26.34
N SER A 445 21.74 -5.16 25.74
CA SER A 445 20.49 -5.58 26.37
C SER A 445 20.62 -6.65 27.47
N ASN A 446 19.49 -6.88 28.14
CA ASN A 446 19.26 -7.80 29.24
C ASN A 446 20.17 -7.52 30.46
N ASN A 447 20.56 -6.25 30.63
CA ASN A 447 21.48 -5.78 31.67
C ASN A 447 20.73 -5.14 32.87
N GLY A 448 19.47 -4.75 32.69
CA GLY A 448 18.61 -4.13 33.70
C GLY A 448 18.62 -2.59 33.70
N SER A 449 19.17 -1.98 32.65
CA SER A 449 19.34 -0.53 32.49
C SER A 449 19.24 -0.17 31.00
N GLY A 450 18.84 1.07 30.73
CA GLY A 450 18.89 1.62 29.37
C GLY A 450 17.91 0.97 28.39
N VAL A 451 18.35 0.78 27.15
CA VAL A 451 17.57 0.25 26.02
C VAL A 451 18.10 -1.10 25.56
N ALA A 452 17.25 -1.89 24.90
CA ALA A 452 17.73 -3.03 24.13
C ALA A 452 18.20 -2.59 22.73
N GLY A 453 19.19 -3.29 22.17
CA GLY A 453 19.54 -3.23 20.74
C GLY A 453 19.13 -4.51 20.00
N ILE A 454 18.97 -4.46 18.68
CA ILE A 454 18.39 -5.57 17.89
C ILE A 454 19.24 -6.85 17.94
N ALA A 455 20.54 -6.73 17.73
CA ALA A 455 21.49 -7.83 17.73
C ALA A 455 22.49 -7.67 18.88
N TRP A 456 21.99 -7.66 20.11
CA TRP A 456 22.73 -7.29 21.32
C TRP A 456 23.94 -8.18 21.70
N GLN A 457 24.18 -9.29 21.01
CA GLN A 457 25.44 -10.04 21.10
C GLN A 457 26.48 -9.66 20.02
N SER A 458 26.05 -9.07 18.90
CA SER A 458 26.90 -8.63 17.78
C SER A 458 27.79 -7.44 18.15
N LYS A 459 28.68 -7.00 17.25
CA LYS A 459 29.65 -5.94 17.53
C LYS A 459 29.54 -4.78 16.57
N ILE A 460 29.69 -3.56 17.09
CA ILE A 460 29.73 -2.33 16.29
C ILE A 460 31.18 -1.96 16.00
N MET A 461 31.47 -1.70 14.72
CA MET A 461 32.65 -0.97 14.29
C MET A 461 32.24 0.51 14.09
N PRO A 462 32.58 1.41 15.02
CA PRO A 462 32.17 2.81 14.93
C PRO A 462 33.05 3.56 13.92
N MET A 463 32.43 4.15 12.90
CA MET A 463 33.14 4.81 11.81
C MET A 463 32.68 6.25 11.65
N ARG A 464 33.60 7.18 11.87
CA ARG A 464 33.30 8.62 11.91
C ARG A 464 33.63 9.28 10.57
N VAL A 465 32.61 9.87 9.95
CA VAL A 465 32.70 10.54 8.64
C VAL A 465 31.85 11.82 8.56
N LEU A 466 30.93 12.03 9.50
CA LEU A 466 30.10 13.23 9.61
C LEU A 466 30.57 14.08 10.80
N GLY A 467 30.78 15.37 10.57
CA GLY A 467 31.05 16.34 11.63
C GLY A 467 30.21 17.59 11.45
N ARG A 468 30.72 18.73 11.90
CA ARG A 468 30.03 20.02 11.78
C ARG A 468 29.70 20.34 10.32
N GLY A 469 28.40 20.31 10.01
CA GLY A 469 27.88 20.60 8.67
C GLY A 469 27.89 19.43 7.68
N GLY A 470 28.15 18.21 8.15
CA GLY A 470 28.13 16.98 7.35
C GLY A 470 29.51 16.36 7.12
N GLY A 471 29.64 15.58 6.05
CA GLY A 471 30.87 14.88 5.65
C GLY A 471 31.10 14.93 4.14
N THR A 472 32.19 14.32 3.67
CA THR A 472 32.52 14.28 2.24
C THR A 472 32.46 12.86 1.67
N SER A 473 32.15 12.72 0.37
CA SER A 473 32.19 11.42 -0.32
C SER A 473 33.56 10.74 -0.22
N TYR A 474 34.66 11.50 -0.10
CA TYR A 474 35.99 10.90 0.06
C TYR A 474 36.12 10.20 1.42
N ASP A 475 35.77 10.90 2.49
CA ASP A 475 35.85 10.37 3.86
C ASP A 475 34.91 9.15 4.04
N ILE A 476 33.70 9.22 3.47
CA ILE A 476 32.74 8.11 3.40
C ILE A 476 33.33 6.91 2.63
N ASN A 477 33.94 7.15 1.47
CA ASN A 477 34.54 6.08 0.66
C ASN A 477 35.74 5.42 1.36
N GLN A 478 36.60 6.18 2.06
CA GLN A 478 37.69 5.60 2.85
C GLN A 478 37.15 4.72 3.98
N SER A 479 36.05 5.15 4.63
CA SER A 479 35.36 4.39 5.68
C SER A 479 34.74 3.07 5.17
N ILE A 480 34.11 3.08 4.00
CA ILE A 480 33.60 1.85 3.35
C ILE A 480 34.77 0.89 3.05
N LEU A 481 35.88 1.40 2.49
CA LEU A 481 37.07 0.59 2.19
C LEU A 481 37.72 0.04 3.47
N TYR A 482 37.81 0.82 4.54
CA TYR A 482 38.26 0.36 5.85
C TYR A 482 37.42 -0.80 6.36
N SER A 483 36.10 -0.61 6.40
CA SER A 483 35.14 -1.60 6.90
C SER A 483 35.16 -2.90 6.07
N ALA A 484 35.41 -2.79 4.77
CA ALA A 484 35.62 -3.92 3.87
C ALA A 484 37.04 -4.56 3.94
N GLN A 485 37.91 -4.08 4.84
CA GLN A 485 39.30 -4.51 4.99
C GLN A 485 40.15 -4.34 3.71
N LEU A 486 39.83 -3.32 2.92
CA LEU A 486 40.49 -2.96 1.66
C LEU A 486 41.51 -1.83 1.88
N ALA A 487 42.30 -1.55 0.83
CA ALA A 487 43.29 -0.48 0.86
C ALA A 487 42.62 0.89 1.00
N ASN A 488 43.00 1.63 2.04
CA ASN A 488 42.43 2.92 2.43
C ASN A 488 43.48 3.73 3.24
N ASP A 489 43.16 4.97 3.59
CA ASP A 489 44.09 5.92 4.23
C ASP A 489 44.47 5.60 5.70
N SER A 490 43.79 4.67 6.38
CA SER A 490 44.15 4.27 7.76
C SER A 490 45.49 3.56 7.90
N ASN A 491 45.98 3.00 6.78
CA ASN A 491 47.11 2.08 6.61
C ASN A 491 47.94 1.75 7.89
N PRO A 492 47.72 0.57 8.53
CA PRO A 492 47.08 -0.62 7.98
C PRO A 492 45.54 -0.61 8.03
N PRO A 493 44.87 -1.46 7.21
CA PRO A 493 43.43 -1.74 7.33
C PRO A 493 43.10 -2.43 8.67
N PRO A 494 41.81 -2.51 9.08
CA PRO A 494 41.43 -3.04 10.38
C PRO A 494 41.81 -4.51 10.56
N PRO A 495 41.94 -4.98 11.82
CA PRO A 495 42.25 -6.38 12.10
C PRO A 495 41.11 -7.34 11.73
N GLN A 496 39.88 -6.85 11.66
CA GLN A 496 38.67 -7.59 11.31
C GLN A 496 37.88 -6.80 10.26
N LYS A 497 37.28 -7.51 9.31
CA LYS A 497 36.35 -6.96 8.33
C LYS A 497 34.95 -6.85 8.94
N ALA A 498 34.17 -5.84 8.58
CA ALA A 498 32.74 -5.80 8.86
C ALA A 498 31.98 -6.81 7.97
N ASP A 499 30.88 -7.36 8.49
CA ASP A 499 29.95 -8.16 7.71
C ASP A 499 28.90 -7.30 7.01
N ILE A 500 28.51 -6.22 7.68
CA ILE A 500 27.42 -5.31 7.32
C ILE A 500 27.93 -3.88 7.51
N ILE A 501 27.61 -2.99 6.57
CA ILE A 501 27.79 -1.54 6.66
C ILE A 501 26.41 -0.90 6.72
N ASN A 502 26.16 -0.08 7.74
CA ASN A 502 25.02 0.80 7.85
C ASN A 502 25.46 2.26 7.59
N MET A 503 24.80 2.92 6.64
CA MET A 503 24.98 4.34 6.32
C MET A 503 23.65 5.08 6.54
N SER A 504 23.46 5.62 7.73
CA SER A 504 22.27 6.41 8.09
C SER A 504 22.36 7.87 7.60
N LEU A 505 22.96 8.06 6.43
CA LEU A 505 23.31 9.34 5.81
C LEU A 505 22.86 9.37 4.34
N GLY A 506 22.74 10.56 3.76
CA GLY A 506 22.29 10.71 2.38
C GLY A 506 22.57 12.10 1.79
N GLY A 507 22.52 12.20 0.47
CA GLY A 507 22.72 13.44 -0.27
C GLY A 507 22.42 13.28 -1.76
N ALA A 508 22.34 14.41 -2.47
CA ALA A 508 22.07 14.41 -3.91
C ALA A 508 23.36 14.28 -4.74
N GLY A 509 23.27 13.55 -5.85
CA GLY A 509 24.32 13.48 -6.88
C GLY A 509 25.04 12.13 -6.93
N PHE A 510 24.96 11.48 -8.10
CA PHE A 510 25.70 10.26 -8.39
C PHE A 510 27.20 10.53 -8.54
N SER A 511 28.03 9.71 -7.89
CA SER A 511 29.48 9.66 -8.03
C SER A 511 29.93 8.27 -8.47
N GLN A 512 30.64 8.19 -9.60
CA GLN A 512 31.22 6.92 -10.06
C GLN A 512 32.25 6.36 -9.07
N ALA A 513 32.97 7.24 -8.35
CA ALA A 513 33.98 6.81 -7.37
C ALA A 513 33.33 6.07 -6.19
N ASP A 514 32.14 6.51 -5.77
CA ASP A 514 31.39 5.90 -4.67
C ASP A 514 30.81 4.55 -5.13
N GLN A 515 30.23 4.49 -6.34
CA GLN A 515 29.77 3.23 -6.95
C GLN A 515 30.90 2.20 -7.11
N ASP A 516 32.10 2.62 -7.51
CA ASP A 516 33.28 1.77 -7.62
C ASP A 516 33.72 1.22 -6.24
N VAL A 517 33.57 2.00 -5.17
CA VAL A 517 33.88 1.60 -3.79
C VAL A 517 32.83 0.65 -3.22
N ILE A 518 31.54 0.91 -3.45
CA ILE A 518 30.42 0.04 -3.09
C ILE A 518 30.56 -1.33 -3.77
N THR A 519 30.90 -1.33 -5.05
CA THR A 519 31.18 -2.56 -5.81
C THR A 519 32.35 -3.34 -5.22
N GLN A 520 33.43 -2.66 -4.80
CA GLN A 520 34.57 -3.31 -4.13
C GLN A 520 34.18 -3.92 -2.77
N ALA A 521 33.41 -3.22 -1.95
CA ALA A 521 32.96 -3.72 -0.66
C ALA A 521 32.00 -4.92 -0.78
N ARG A 522 31.05 -4.91 -1.73
CA ARG A 522 30.22 -6.10 -2.03
C ARG A 522 31.04 -7.27 -2.54
N ASN A 523 32.05 -7.03 -3.39
CA ASN A 523 32.97 -8.08 -3.85
C ASN A 523 33.83 -8.67 -2.72
N ALA A 524 34.07 -7.91 -1.63
CA ALA A 524 34.66 -8.42 -0.39
C ALA A 524 33.65 -9.19 0.49
N GLY A 525 32.39 -9.34 0.06
CA GLY A 525 31.32 -10.05 0.76
C GLY A 525 30.63 -9.22 1.86
N VAL A 526 30.74 -7.89 1.82
CA VAL A 526 30.10 -6.99 2.80
C VAL A 526 28.72 -6.59 2.32
N ILE A 527 27.72 -6.70 3.19
CA ILE A 527 26.36 -6.21 2.96
C ILE A 527 26.33 -4.71 3.23
N ILE A 528 25.66 -3.93 2.40
CA ILE A 528 25.65 -2.46 2.50
C ILE A 528 24.20 -1.99 2.54
N ILE A 529 23.84 -1.25 3.58
CA ILE A 529 22.48 -0.79 3.89
C ILE A 529 22.53 0.72 4.10
N ALA A 530 21.59 1.47 3.53
CA ALA A 530 21.53 2.92 3.69
C ALA A 530 20.11 3.48 3.76
N ALA A 531 20.01 4.66 4.38
CA ALA A 531 18.77 5.40 4.57
C ALA A 531 18.31 6.08 3.27
N ALA A 532 17.04 5.91 2.87
CA ALA A 532 16.50 6.47 1.62
C ALA A 532 16.44 8.01 1.57
N GLY A 533 16.46 8.69 2.71
CA GLY A 533 16.39 10.15 2.84
C GLY A 533 15.03 10.65 3.37
N ASN A 534 15.00 11.92 3.78
CA ASN A 534 13.96 12.47 4.65
C ASN A 534 13.25 13.71 4.04
N GLU A 535 13.17 13.78 2.71
CA GLU A 535 12.65 14.93 1.97
C GLU A 535 11.23 14.68 1.39
N ASN A 536 10.62 13.53 1.69
CA ASN A 536 9.37 13.03 1.14
C ASN A 536 9.30 13.15 -0.40
N THR A 537 10.34 12.67 -1.08
CA THR A 537 10.48 12.73 -2.55
C THR A 537 10.80 11.38 -3.17
N SER A 538 10.54 11.24 -4.47
CA SER A 538 11.05 10.16 -5.32
C SER A 538 12.41 10.46 -5.97
N SER A 539 13.05 11.58 -5.58
CA SER A 539 14.39 11.92 -6.03
C SER A 539 15.43 10.97 -5.42
N LEU A 540 16.34 10.46 -6.25
CA LEU A 540 17.38 9.52 -5.82
C LEU A 540 18.34 10.16 -4.80
N SER A 541 18.43 9.57 -3.61
CA SER A 541 19.39 9.90 -2.57
C SER A 541 20.54 8.89 -2.57
N TYR A 542 21.77 9.38 -2.44
CA TYR A 542 22.99 8.57 -2.42
C TYR A 542 23.61 8.62 -1.01
N PRO A 543 24.07 7.49 -0.44
CA PRO A 543 24.42 6.26 -1.15
C PRO A 543 23.29 5.24 -1.38
N ALA A 544 22.07 5.45 -0.85
CA ALA A 544 20.98 4.47 -0.94
C ALA A 544 20.60 4.06 -2.38
N SER A 545 20.73 4.96 -3.35
CA SER A 545 20.39 4.72 -4.77
C SER A 545 21.55 4.19 -5.63
N TYR A 546 22.64 3.69 -5.04
CA TYR A 546 23.73 3.02 -5.78
C TYR A 546 23.44 1.53 -5.99
N ASP A 547 23.87 0.98 -7.13
CA ASP A 547 23.72 -0.45 -7.42
C ASP A 547 24.43 -1.27 -6.33
N GLY A 548 23.65 -2.08 -5.61
CA GLY A 548 24.14 -2.92 -4.51
C GLY A 548 24.08 -2.29 -3.11
N VAL A 549 23.44 -1.14 -2.92
CA VAL A 549 23.07 -0.69 -1.57
C VAL A 549 21.62 -1.09 -1.32
N VAL A 550 21.34 -1.69 -0.16
CA VAL A 550 19.96 -1.94 0.30
C VAL A 550 19.39 -0.62 0.81
N SER A 551 18.44 -0.08 0.06
CA SER A 551 17.80 1.21 0.30
C SER A 551 16.57 1.05 1.20
N VAL A 552 16.62 1.70 2.38
CA VAL A 552 15.63 1.52 3.45
C VAL A 552 14.74 2.75 3.61
N SER A 553 13.43 2.58 3.37
CA SER A 553 12.39 3.58 3.71
C SER A 553 11.91 3.44 5.16
N ALA A 554 11.31 4.50 5.70
CA ALA A 554 10.85 4.57 7.09
C ALA A 554 9.34 4.38 7.22
N VAL A 555 8.91 3.63 8.24
CA VAL A 555 7.51 3.56 8.69
C VAL A 555 7.29 4.13 10.10
N GLY A 556 6.08 4.62 10.34
CA GLY A 556 5.57 5.01 11.66
C GLY A 556 5.01 3.83 12.47
N PHE A 557 4.49 4.09 13.67
CA PHE A 557 3.90 3.05 14.56
C PHE A 557 2.75 2.27 13.91
N ASP A 558 1.97 2.93 13.06
CA ASP A 558 0.83 2.36 12.31
C ASP A 558 1.23 1.59 11.03
N LYS A 559 2.53 1.36 10.80
CA LYS A 559 3.13 0.80 9.57
C LYS A 559 2.90 1.65 8.30
N SER A 560 2.37 2.87 8.41
CA SER A 560 2.33 3.80 7.27
C SER A 560 3.73 4.28 6.92
N LYS A 561 3.98 4.63 5.64
CA LYS A 561 5.23 5.30 5.26
C LYS A 561 5.33 6.61 6.03
N ALA A 562 6.39 6.78 6.80
CA ALA A 562 6.60 7.97 7.61
C ALA A 562 6.55 9.25 6.74
N SER A 563 6.04 10.33 7.33
CA SER A 563 5.65 11.56 6.60
C SER A 563 6.79 12.18 5.78
N TYR A 564 8.01 12.03 6.28
CA TYR A 564 9.27 12.53 5.71
C TYR A 564 9.98 11.52 4.78
N SER A 565 9.66 10.22 4.83
CA SER A 565 10.47 9.20 4.12
C SER A 565 10.42 9.41 2.61
N ASN A 566 11.58 9.38 1.97
CA ASN A 566 11.67 9.21 0.52
C ASN A 566 11.09 7.86 0.08
N TYR A 567 10.78 7.78 -1.22
CA TYR A 567 10.09 6.67 -1.87
C TYR A 567 10.57 6.53 -3.33
N GLY A 568 9.98 5.63 -4.12
CA GLY A 568 10.24 5.45 -5.54
C GLY A 568 10.90 4.10 -5.89
N THR A 569 11.28 3.95 -7.15
CA THR A 569 11.79 2.68 -7.72
C THR A 569 13.13 2.22 -7.16
N ALA A 570 13.78 3.03 -6.31
CA ALA A 570 15.06 2.74 -5.65
C ALA A 570 14.89 2.37 -4.16
N ILE A 571 13.68 2.09 -3.68
CA ILE A 571 13.46 1.50 -2.35
C ILE A 571 13.47 -0.02 -2.48
N ASP A 572 14.25 -0.70 -1.64
CA ASP A 572 14.31 -2.17 -1.58
C ASP A 572 13.45 -2.74 -0.45
N ILE A 573 13.38 -2.04 0.69
CA ILE A 573 12.71 -2.52 1.90
C ILE A 573 12.30 -1.37 2.82
N ALA A 574 11.29 -1.59 3.66
CA ALA A 574 10.89 -0.68 4.73
C ALA A 574 11.33 -1.17 6.12
N ALA A 575 11.58 -0.24 7.04
CA ALA A 575 11.85 -0.53 8.45
C ALA A 575 11.35 0.60 9.38
N PRO A 576 11.21 0.38 10.70
CA PRO A 576 10.69 1.38 11.63
C PRO A 576 11.60 2.62 11.69
N GLY A 577 11.07 3.77 11.28
CA GLY A 577 11.75 5.07 11.37
C GLY A 577 11.10 6.03 12.35
N GLY A 578 9.83 5.80 12.72
CA GLY A 578 9.11 6.56 13.75
C GLY A 578 8.63 7.96 13.32
N GLU A 579 7.87 8.60 14.20
CA GLU A 579 7.28 9.92 13.98
C GLU A 579 7.11 10.64 15.33
N THR A 580 7.97 11.61 15.63
CA THR A 580 7.97 12.31 16.95
C THR A 580 6.85 13.36 17.10
N SER A 581 6.03 13.53 16.05
CA SER A 581 4.88 14.45 16.07
C SER A 581 3.57 13.80 16.57
N VAL A 582 3.55 12.49 16.81
CA VAL A 582 2.37 11.72 17.24
C VAL A 582 2.66 10.81 18.43
N ASP A 583 1.60 10.45 19.17
CA ASP A 583 1.54 9.40 20.19
C ASP A 583 0.26 8.59 19.90
N LEU A 584 0.39 7.61 19.01
CA LEU A 584 -0.69 6.72 18.57
C LEU A 584 -0.89 5.55 19.54
N ASN A 585 0.15 5.20 20.30
CA ASN A 585 0.14 4.10 21.26
C ASN A 585 -0.44 4.51 22.65
N ALA A 586 -0.48 5.81 22.93
CA ALA A 586 -0.99 6.47 24.13
C ALA A 586 -0.22 6.15 25.44
N ASP A 587 1.08 5.88 25.37
CA ASP A 587 1.96 5.70 26.54
C ASP A 587 2.46 7.02 27.17
N GLY A 588 2.24 8.15 26.50
CA GLY A 588 2.63 9.49 26.94
C GLY A 588 3.98 9.98 26.39
N TYR A 589 4.61 9.24 25.49
CA TYR A 589 5.78 9.63 24.70
C TYR A 589 5.44 9.64 23.21
N ALA A 590 6.28 10.30 22.41
CA ALA A 590 6.06 10.33 20.96
C ALA A 590 6.59 9.04 20.29
N ASP A 591 5.97 8.61 19.19
CA ASP A 591 6.28 7.38 18.43
C ASP A 591 7.60 7.49 17.61
N GLY A 592 8.63 8.15 18.14
CA GLY A 592 9.99 8.06 17.63
C GLY A 592 10.64 6.71 17.95
N VAL A 593 11.77 6.42 17.32
CA VAL A 593 12.64 5.29 17.68
C VAL A 593 13.49 5.68 18.89
N LEU A 594 13.41 4.92 19.98
CA LEU A 594 14.14 5.18 21.21
C LEU A 594 15.48 4.43 21.23
N SER A 595 16.58 5.17 21.41
CA SER A 595 17.93 4.62 21.48
C SER A 595 18.87 5.50 22.33
N THR A 596 20.14 5.06 22.46
CA THR A 596 21.24 5.71 23.18
C THR A 596 21.65 7.05 22.56
N ALA A 597 21.88 8.08 23.38
CA ALA A 597 22.29 9.40 22.91
C ALA A 597 23.06 10.17 24.00
N ALA A 598 23.28 11.48 23.80
CA ALA A 598 23.73 12.37 24.87
C ALA A 598 23.16 13.80 24.73
N ASP A 599 23.40 14.61 25.76
CA ASP A 599 23.23 16.07 25.76
C ASP A 599 24.57 16.72 26.14
N ASP A 600 25.03 17.69 25.35
CA ASP A 600 26.26 18.45 25.56
C ASP A 600 26.03 19.91 25.97
N SER A 601 24.77 20.34 26.16
CA SER A 601 24.37 21.73 26.44
C SER A 601 25.00 22.36 27.69
N ASN A 602 25.60 21.55 28.56
CA ASN A 602 26.40 22.01 29.71
C ASN A 602 27.73 21.25 29.82
N ASN A 603 27.65 19.94 30.02
CA ASN A 603 28.72 18.95 29.93
C ASN A 603 28.08 17.71 29.31
N LEU A 604 28.85 16.90 28.58
CA LEU A 604 28.36 15.64 28.01
C LEU A 604 27.68 14.76 29.08
N GLN A 605 26.39 14.45 28.91
CA GLN A 605 25.61 13.53 29.74
C GLN A 605 24.97 12.47 28.84
N TYR A 606 25.26 11.20 29.09
CA TYR A 606 24.62 10.07 28.41
C TYR A 606 23.13 9.99 28.75
N ASN A 607 22.29 9.80 27.75
CA ASN A 607 20.83 9.74 27.87
C ASN A 607 20.22 8.81 26.80
N TYR A 608 18.89 8.81 26.71
CA TYR A 608 18.13 8.04 25.72
C TYR A 608 17.09 8.97 25.11
N VAL A 609 16.96 8.97 23.79
CA VAL A 609 16.15 9.95 23.05
C VAL A 609 15.34 9.28 21.93
N PHE A 610 14.11 9.75 21.74
CA PHE A 610 13.25 9.40 20.62
C PHE A 610 13.63 10.24 19.39
N TYR A 611 14.08 9.60 18.31
CA TYR A 611 14.35 10.24 17.01
C TYR A 611 13.43 9.72 15.91
N GLN A 612 13.31 10.45 14.81
CA GLN A 612 12.66 9.99 13.59
C GLN A 612 13.59 10.14 12.38
N GLY A 613 13.49 9.21 11.44
CA GLY A 613 14.22 9.28 10.16
C GLY A 613 14.33 7.93 9.47
N THR A 614 14.57 7.94 8.15
CA THR A 614 15.13 6.76 7.44
C THR A 614 16.48 6.34 8.03
N SER A 615 17.17 7.28 8.67
CA SER A 615 18.36 7.06 9.47
C SER A 615 18.16 6.17 10.71
N MET A 616 16.92 6.06 11.22
CA MET A 616 16.52 5.11 12.28
C MET A 616 15.95 3.82 11.68
N ALA A 617 15.46 3.83 10.44
CA ALA A 617 15.01 2.65 9.72
C ALA A 617 16.19 1.77 9.23
N ALA A 618 17.23 2.37 8.64
CA ALA A 618 18.42 1.65 8.19
C ALA A 618 19.07 0.73 9.28
N PRO A 619 19.30 1.18 10.53
CA PRO A 619 19.86 0.32 11.58
C PRO A 619 18.91 -0.78 12.04
N HIS A 620 17.59 -0.66 11.81
CA HIS A 620 16.68 -1.79 12.02
C HIS A 620 16.99 -2.93 11.06
N MET A 621 17.12 -2.62 9.76
CA MET A 621 17.51 -3.60 8.75
C MET A 621 18.92 -4.17 9.02
N ALA A 622 19.89 -3.32 9.37
CA ALA A 622 21.25 -3.77 9.69
C ALA A 622 21.30 -4.68 10.94
N GLY A 623 20.49 -4.39 11.96
CA GLY A 623 20.33 -5.24 13.13
C GLY A 623 19.72 -6.60 12.80
N VAL A 624 18.65 -6.65 11.99
CA VAL A 624 18.02 -7.92 11.59
C VAL A 624 18.97 -8.77 10.73
N VAL A 625 19.68 -8.17 9.78
CA VAL A 625 20.71 -8.89 8.98
C VAL A 625 21.84 -9.41 9.90
N ALA A 626 22.18 -8.71 10.98
CA ALA A 626 23.14 -9.21 11.96
C ALA A 626 22.63 -10.42 12.76
N LEU A 627 21.31 -10.53 13.00
CA LEU A 627 20.68 -11.75 13.53
C LEU A 627 20.71 -12.89 12.50
N MET A 628 20.39 -12.61 11.23
CA MET A 628 20.47 -13.61 10.14
C MET A 628 21.88 -14.21 10.05
N LYS A 629 22.92 -13.36 10.03
CA LYS A 629 24.33 -13.79 10.00
C LYS A 629 24.80 -14.50 11.28
N ALA A 630 24.10 -14.33 12.39
CA ALA A 630 24.39 -15.09 13.61
C ALA A 630 23.89 -16.54 13.52
N VAL A 631 22.88 -16.82 12.70
CA VAL A 631 22.42 -18.18 12.37
C VAL A 631 23.21 -18.74 11.19
N GLU A 632 23.27 -18.00 10.07
CA GLU A 632 23.99 -18.40 8.86
C GLU A 632 25.10 -17.39 8.50
N SER A 633 26.29 -17.65 9.06
CA SER A 633 27.48 -16.80 8.88
C SER A 633 27.94 -16.62 7.43
N THR A 634 27.57 -17.53 6.52
CA THR A 634 27.97 -17.49 5.11
C THR A 634 27.07 -16.64 4.22
N LEU A 635 25.96 -16.09 4.75
CA LEU A 635 25.04 -15.22 4.01
C LEU A 635 25.80 -14.09 3.28
N THR A 636 25.72 -14.14 1.96
CA THR A 636 26.37 -13.20 1.02
C THR A 636 25.45 -12.04 0.65
N PRO A 637 26.01 -10.92 0.14
CA PRO A 637 25.20 -9.79 -0.32
C PRO A 637 24.16 -10.17 -1.38
N SER A 638 24.52 -10.99 -2.37
CA SER A 638 23.57 -11.40 -3.42
C SER A 638 22.47 -12.33 -2.91
N GLN A 639 22.77 -13.21 -1.95
CA GLN A 639 21.73 -14.03 -1.31
C GLN A 639 20.74 -13.15 -0.54
N LEU A 640 21.21 -12.12 0.17
CA LEU A 640 20.32 -11.17 0.84
C LEU A 640 19.44 -10.42 -0.17
N ASP A 641 20.01 -9.91 -1.28
CA ASP A 641 19.22 -9.28 -2.34
C ASP A 641 18.10 -10.23 -2.83
N THR A 642 18.39 -11.52 -3.04
CA THR A 642 17.39 -12.52 -3.45
C THR A 642 16.32 -12.77 -2.38
N LEU A 643 16.71 -12.86 -1.10
CA LEU A 643 15.79 -13.05 0.02
C LEU A 643 14.80 -11.88 0.16
N ILE A 644 15.30 -10.65 0.00
CA ILE A 644 14.46 -9.43 -0.09
C ILE A 644 13.56 -9.52 -1.32
N ALA A 645 14.14 -9.77 -2.51
CA ALA A 645 13.41 -9.76 -3.77
C ALA A 645 12.24 -10.77 -3.85
N SER A 646 12.40 -11.91 -3.18
CA SER A 646 11.39 -12.96 -3.04
C SER A 646 10.31 -12.70 -1.97
N GLY A 647 10.47 -11.67 -1.13
CA GLY A 647 9.59 -11.41 0.01
C GLY A 647 9.66 -12.45 1.14
N MET A 648 10.68 -13.33 1.16
CA MET A 648 10.78 -14.40 2.16
C MET A 648 11.06 -13.89 3.58
N ILE A 649 11.66 -12.69 3.69
CA ILE A 649 12.08 -12.09 4.97
C ILE A 649 11.28 -10.86 5.36
N THR A 650 10.17 -10.58 4.66
CA THR A 650 9.36 -9.36 4.85
C THR A 650 7.90 -9.66 5.19
N GLU A 651 7.23 -8.67 5.77
CA GLU A 651 5.80 -8.49 5.71
C GLU A 651 5.49 -7.54 4.55
N ASP A 652 4.86 -8.06 3.51
CA ASP A 652 4.39 -7.30 2.35
C ASP A 652 3.42 -6.19 2.80
N LEU A 653 3.75 -4.94 2.49
CA LEU A 653 2.97 -3.75 2.85
C LEU A 653 2.63 -2.97 1.58
N GLY A 654 1.46 -2.32 1.56
CA GLY A 654 1.04 -1.53 0.41
C GLY A 654 0.56 -2.40 -0.75
N THR A 655 1.32 -2.45 -1.84
CA THR A 655 0.93 -3.20 -3.06
C THR A 655 1.67 -4.51 -3.14
N ALA A 656 0.91 -5.61 -3.18
CA ALA A 656 1.45 -6.97 -3.12
C ALA A 656 2.66 -7.19 -4.05
N GLY A 657 3.77 -7.63 -3.48
CA GLY A 657 5.07 -7.75 -4.15
C GLY A 657 5.99 -6.56 -3.84
N ARG A 658 6.44 -5.86 -4.88
CA ARG A 658 7.40 -4.75 -4.75
C ARG A 658 6.76 -3.42 -5.14
N ASP A 659 6.70 -2.48 -4.21
CA ASP A 659 6.13 -1.15 -4.42
C ASP A 659 7.13 -0.01 -4.15
N ASP A 660 6.75 1.21 -4.49
CA ASP A 660 7.63 2.39 -4.38
C ASP A 660 7.73 2.96 -2.95
N LEU A 661 6.78 2.66 -2.05
CA LEU A 661 6.78 3.18 -0.68
C LEU A 661 7.57 2.25 0.26
N PHE A 662 7.34 0.93 0.16
CA PHE A 662 7.91 -0.06 1.08
C PHE A 662 8.93 -1.00 0.44
N GLY A 663 9.21 -0.89 -0.86
CA GLY A 663 10.08 -1.83 -1.56
C GLY A 663 9.41 -3.21 -1.55
N HIS A 664 10.11 -4.23 -1.05
CA HIS A 664 9.57 -5.59 -0.86
C HIS A 664 8.81 -5.78 0.48
N GLY A 665 8.42 -4.68 1.14
CA GLY A 665 7.67 -4.68 2.39
C GLY A 665 8.50 -4.33 3.63
N LEU A 666 7.88 -4.43 4.80
CA LEU A 666 8.50 -4.22 6.10
C LEU A 666 9.39 -5.42 6.47
N ILE A 667 10.60 -5.17 6.97
CA ILE A 667 11.48 -6.24 7.48
C ILE A 667 10.80 -7.03 8.62
N ASP A 668 10.76 -8.36 8.51
CA ASP A 668 10.21 -9.27 9.54
C ASP A 668 11.37 -10.09 10.13
N ALA A 669 11.80 -9.74 11.33
CA ALA A 669 12.96 -10.33 11.98
C ALA A 669 12.77 -11.82 12.26
N TYR A 670 11.56 -12.27 12.58
CA TYR A 670 11.29 -13.68 12.87
C TYR A 670 11.34 -14.52 11.60
N LYS A 671 10.71 -14.06 10.50
CA LYS A 671 10.87 -14.71 9.18
C LYS A 671 12.33 -14.75 8.74
N ALA A 672 13.01 -13.60 8.80
CA ALA A 672 14.40 -13.45 8.40
C ALA A 672 15.34 -14.43 9.10
N VAL A 673 15.17 -14.60 10.41
CA VAL A 673 15.99 -15.50 11.24
C VAL A 673 15.57 -16.97 11.08
N THR A 674 14.27 -17.25 10.91
CA THR A 674 13.76 -18.62 10.70
C THR A 674 14.27 -19.22 9.39
N GLU A 675 14.29 -18.44 8.31
CA GLU A 675 14.78 -18.87 6.99
C GLU A 675 16.25 -19.35 7.04
N MET A 676 17.05 -18.79 7.94
CA MET A 676 18.46 -19.19 8.11
C MET A 676 18.64 -20.53 8.86
N GLN A 677 17.63 -21.03 9.58
CA GLN A 677 17.77 -22.26 10.40
C GLN A 677 17.93 -23.55 9.57
N GLY A 678 17.52 -23.55 8.30
CA GLY A 678 17.61 -24.69 7.39
C GLY A 678 18.94 -24.78 6.60
N GLY A 679 19.74 -23.71 6.63
CA GLY A 679 20.74 -23.43 5.59
C GLY A 679 20.10 -22.83 4.34
N ILE A 680 20.82 -21.94 3.64
CA ILE A 680 20.28 -21.21 2.49
C ILE A 680 20.19 -22.13 1.26
N THR A 681 19.03 -22.75 1.02
CA THR A 681 18.71 -23.36 -0.28
C THR A 681 17.95 -22.36 -1.15
N LEU A 682 18.67 -21.57 -1.95
CA LEU A 682 18.02 -20.75 -2.99
C LEU A 682 17.55 -21.65 -4.14
N PRO A 683 16.23 -21.75 -4.40
CA PRO A 683 15.71 -22.48 -5.57
C PRO A 683 16.22 -21.82 -6.85
N ALA A 684 16.31 -22.59 -7.93
CA ALA A 684 16.72 -22.08 -9.24
C ALA A 684 15.93 -20.82 -9.60
N HIS A 685 16.62 -19.74 -9.97
CA HIS A 685 16.00 -18.46 -10.29
C HIS A 685 16.73 -17.84 -11.48
N LEU A 686 16.01 -17.69 -12.59
CA LEU A 686 16.43 -16.93 -13.74
C LEU A 686 16.45 -15.45 -13.38
N ASP A 687 17.56 -14.78 -13.67
CA ASP A 687 17.68 -13.33 -13.70
C ASP A 687 18.07 -12.86 -15.09
N VAL A 688 17.64 -11.65 -15.47
CA VAL A 688 18.03 -11.03 -16.74
C VAL A 688 18.39 -9.56 -16.51
N THR A 689 19.62 -9.18 -16.87
CA THR A 689 20.13 -7.83 -16.67
C THR A 689 20.45 -7.13 -18.01
N PRO A 690 20.13 -5.83 -18.15
CA PRO A 690 19.21 -5.05 -17.31
C PRO A 690 17.75 -5.48 -17.45
N ALA A 691 16.96 -5.35 -16.38
CA ALA A 691 15.54 -5.71 -16.33
C ALA A 691 14.61 -4.75 -17.12
N THR A 692 15.10 -3.55 -17.46
CA THR A 692 14.41 -2.61 -18.37
C THR A 692 15.41 -2.05 -19.38
N VAL A 693 14.98 -1.93 -20.64
CA VAL A 693 15.78 -1.36 -21.73
C VAL A 693 15.02 -0.23 -22.41
N ASN A 694 15.58 0.98 -22.36
CA ASN A 694 15.10 2.09 -23.17
C ASN A 694 16.01 2.29 -24.39
N LEU A 695 15.46 2.06 -25.59
CA LEU A 695 16.12 2.29 -26.88
C LEU A 695 15.87 3.70 -27.43
N GLY A 696 14.97 4.46 -26.81
CA GLY A 696 14.58 5.82 -27.17
C GLY A 696 14.16 5.94 -28.64
N SER A 697 14.42 7.11 -29.23
CA SER A 697 14.22 7.39 -30.65
C SER A 697 15.43 7.05 -31.54
N LEU A 698 16.60 6.75 -30.95
CA LEU A 698 17.89 6.70 -31.67
C LEU A 698 18.64 5.35 -31.62
N GLN A 699 18.49 4.53 -30.57
CA GLN A 699 19.24 3.27 -30.45
C GLN A 699 18.45 2.13 -31.07
N SER A 700 19.09 1.25 -31.86
CA SER A 700 18.40 0.11 -32.50
C SER A 700 18.78 -1.25 -31.93
N SER A 701 19.68 -1.31 -30.95
CA SER A 701 20.08 -2.57 -30.31
C SER A 701 20.66 -2.37 -28.90
N LYS A 702 20.55 -3.41 -28.06
CA LYS A 702 21.11 -3.49 -26.71
C LYS A 702 21.41 -4.96 -26.37
N THR A 703 22.44 -5.22 -25.56
CA THR A 703 22.75 -6.55 -25.03
C THR A 703 22.06 -6.78 -23.68
N LEU A 704 21.55 -7.99 -23.48
CA LEU A 704 21.05 -8.54 -22.22
C LEU A 704 21.94 -9.71 -21.77
N LEU A 705 21.98 -9.98 -20.47
CA LEU A 705 22.63 -11.14 -19.87
C LEU A 705 21.60 -11.93 -19.05
N ALA A 706 21.41 -13.21 -19.38
CA ALA A 706 20.59 -14.15 -18.61
C ALA A 706 21.48 -15.03 -17.72
N SER A 707 21.16 -15.11 -16.42
CA SER A 707 21.93 -15.83 -15.40
C SER A 707 21.01 -16.65 -14.48
N ASN A 708 21.59 -17.59 -13.73
CA ASN A 708 20.91 -18.29 -12.63
C ASN A 708 21.46 -17.76 -11.30
N SER A 709 20.59 -17.29 -10.40
CA SER A 709 20.95 -16.87 -9.03
C SER A 709 20.64 -17.93 -7.96
N GLY A 710 19.92 -19.00 -8.32
CA GLY A 710 19.70 -20.16 -7.46
C GLY A 710 20.80 -21.22 -7.57
N GLU A 711 20.88 -22.12 -6.59
CA GLU A 711 21.86 -23.21 -6.60
C GLU A 711 21.42 -24.41 -7.47
N ASP A 712 20.11 -24.62 -7.60
CA ASP A 712 19.56 -25.67 -8.46
C ASP A 712 19.79 -25.38 -9.96
N ALA A 713 19.93 -26.46 -10.74
CA ALA A 713 20.25 -26.37 -12.16
C ALA A 713 19.08 -25.80 -13.00
N LEU A 714 19.17 -24.52 -13.33
CA LEU A 714 18.23 -23.84 -14.22
C LEU A 714 18.37 -24.33 -15.67
N THR A 715 17.26 -24.78 -16.26
CA THR A 715 17.23 -25.37 -17.62
C THR A 715 16.10 -24.79 -18.47
N GLY A 716 16.24 -24.93 -19.79
CA GLY A 716 15.20 -24.54 -20.75
C GLY A 716 15.05 -23.03 -20.96
N VAL A 717 16.12 -22.24 -20.76
CA VAL A 717 16.06 -20.78 -20.89
C VAL A 717 15.81 -20.41 -22.35
N THR A 718 14.66 -19.79 -22.58
CA THR A 718 14.21 -19.32 -23.90
C THR A 718 13.79 -17.87 -23.81
N ALA A 719 14.05 -17.10 -24.85
CA ALA A 719 13.70 -15.68 -24.91
C ALA A 719 12.82 -15.43 -26.15
N ALA A 720 11.70 -14.75 -25.94
CA ALA A 720 10.80 -14.33 -27.00
C ALA A 720 10.36 -12.88 -26.76
N SER A 721 10.19 -12.10 -27.83
CA SER A 721 9.45 -10.85 -27.75
C SER A 721 8.00 -11.07 -28.14
N ASN A 722 7.08 -10.40 -27.46
CA ASN A 722 5.67 -10.36 -27.84
C ASN A 722 5.39 -9.45 -29.05
N GLN A 723 6.38 -8.70 -29.55
CA GLN A 723 6.23 -7.75 -30.66
C GLN A 723 7.03 -8.15 -31.90
N THR A 724 6.46 -7.91 -33.09
CA THR A 724 7.12 -8.22 -34.38
C THR A 724 8.20 -7.22 -34.78
N TRP A 725 8.21 -6.03 -34.17
CA TRP A 725 9.22 -5.01 -34.41
C TRP A 725 10.48 -5.18 -33.54
N LEU A 726 10.41 -5.98 -32.48
CA LEU A 726 11.55 -6.27 -31.61
C LEU A 726 11.97 -7.73 -31.78
N THR A 727 13.26 -7.94 -32.01
CA THR A 727 13.84 -9.29 -32.07
C THR A 727 14.81 -9.46 -30.91
N VAL A 728 14.72 -10.60 -30.23
CA VAL A 728 15.70 -11.08 -29.25
C VAL A 728 16.40 -12.29 -29.86
N SER A 729 17.73 -12.37 -29.77
CA SER A 729 18.49 -13.51 -30.29
C SER A 729 19.66 -13.87 -29.38
N PRO A 730 19.89 -15.17 -29.08
CA PRO A 730 21.06 -15.60 -28.33
C PRO A 730 22.33 -15.29 -29.13
N THR A 731 23.32 -14.70 -28.46
CA THR A 731 24.58 -14.26 -29.08
C THR A 731 25.77 -15.07 -28.57
N GLN A 732 25.84 -15.29 -27.25
CA GLN A 732 26.78 -16.22 -26.62
C GLN A 732 26.06 -16.88 -25.44
N VAL A 733 25.50 -18.07 -25.66
CA VAL A 733 24.78 -18.83 -24.63
C VAL A 733 25.33 -20.25 -24.49
N ASP A 734 25.16 -20.83 -23.31
CA ASP A 734 25.53 -22.22 -23.02
C ASP A 734 24.47 -23.23 -23.50
N GLY A 735 24.63 -24.50 -23.11
CA GLY A 735 23.70 -25.58 -23.46
C GLY A 735 22.31 -25.50 -22.80
N ASN A 736 22.12 -24.63 -21.80
CA ASN A 736 20.86 -24.41 -21.08
C ASN A 736 20.16 -23.11 -21.51
N GLY A 737 20.84 -22.26 -22.28
CA GLY A 737 20.36 -20.94 -22.70
C GLY A 737 20.80 -19.78 -21.80
N LEU A 738 21.79 -19.99 -20.92
CA LEU A 738 22.34 -18.92 -20.08
C LEU A 738 23.49 -18.21 -20.78
N GLY A 739 23.58 -16.88 -20.62
CA GLY A 739 24.57 -16.03 -21.30
C GLY A 739 23.96 -14.80 -21.98
N SER A 740 24.66 -14.28 -23.00
CA SER A 740 24.34 -12.99 -23.63
C SER A 740 23.37 -13.11 -24.81
N TYR A 741 22.35 -12.26 -24.80
CA TYR A 741 21.35 -12.08 -25.85
C TYR A 741 21.43 -10.65 -26.42
N THR A 742 21.13 -10.48 -27.71
CA THR A 742 21.04 -9.16 -28.34
C THR A 742 19.61 -8.85 -28.70
N LEU A 743 19.11 -7.71 -28.22
CA LEU A 743 17.89 -7.07 -28.69
C LEU A 743 18.20 -6.25 -29.95
N THR A 744 17.36 -6.38 -30.98
CA THR A 744 17.41 -5.53 -32.19
C THR A 744 16.01 -5.09 -32.57
N ALA A 745 15.81 -3.77 -32.66
CA ALA A 745 14.52 -3.15 -32.90
C ALA A 745 14.44 -2.52 -34.31
N ASN A 746 13.35 -2.80 -35.01
CA ASN A 746 13.07 -2.31 -36.36
C ASN A 746 11.99 -1.23 -36.34
N ARG A 747 12.38 0.01 -36.66
CA ARG A 747 11.47 1.17 -36.73
C ARG A 747 10.80 1.35 -38.10
N THR A 748 11.20 0.59 -39.12
CA THR A 748 10.75 0.84 -40.50
C THR A 748 9.32 0.36 -40.71
N GLY A 749 8.43 1.28 -41.09
CA GLY A 749 7.02 0.99 -41.35
C GLY A 749 6.11 1.01 -40.13
N LEU A 750 6.65 1.31 -38.94
CA LEU A 750 5.85 1.69 -37.78
C LEU A 750 5.37 3.14 -37.93
N ALA A 751 4.21 3.43 -37.34
CA ALA A 751 3.63 4.77 -37.33
C ALA A 751 4.21 5.60 -36.17
N ASP A 752 3.83 6.88 -36.11
CA ASP A 752 4.21 7.73 -34.98
C ASP A 752 3.56 7.21 -33.66
N GLY A 753 4.40 6.90 -32.66
CA GLY A 753 4.08 6.23 -31.40
C GLY A 753 5.31 5.86 -30.55
N THR A 754 5.13 5.67 -29.23
CA THR A 754 6.05 4.84 -28.42
C THR A 754 5.52 3.42 -28.44
N TYR A 755 6.43 2.47 -28.50
CA TYR A 755 6.19 1.06 -28.61
C TYR A 755 6.88 0.40 -27.42
N SER A 756 6.09 -0.23 -26.55
CA SER A 756 6.58 -1.15 -25.54
C SER A 756 6.55 -2.58 -26.10
N ALA A 757 7.56 -3.36 -25.75
CA ALA A 757 7.60 -4.79 -25.96
C ALA A 757 8.07 -5.46 -24.68
N ASP A 758 7.42 -6.56 -24.34
CA ASP A 758 7.89 -7.44 -23.30
C ASP A 758 8.78 -8.49 -23.96
N VAL A 759 10.01 -8.60 -23.48
CA VAL A 759 10.92 -9.69 -23.83
C VAL A 759 10.91 -10.66 -22.67
N THR A 760 10.10 -11.69 -22.83
CA THR A 760 9.89 -12.73 -21.85
C THR A 760 11.01 -13.76 -21.98
N PHE A 761 11.82 -13.87 -20.92
CA PHE A 761 12.73 -14.99 -20.73
C PHE A 761 12.06 -16.00 -19.81
N SER A 762 11.79 -17.20 -20.32
CA SER A 762 11.18 -18.28 -19.55
C SER A 762 12.19 -19.38 -19.28
N SER A 763 12.17 -19.91 -18.06
CA SER A 763 12.94 -21.06 -17.61
C SER A 763 12.02 -22.13 -17.01
N ALA A 764 12.60 -23.24 -16.53
CA ALA A 764 11.87 -24.25 -15.77
C ALA A 764 11.42 -23.80 -14.36
N ALA A 765 11.91 -22.67 -13.83
CA ALA A 765 11.65 -22.25 -12.44
C ALA A 765 10.77 -20.98 -12.35
N ASN A 766 11.18 -19.91 -13.02
CA ASN A 766 10.49 -18.62 -13.07
C ASN A 766 10.57 -18.02 -14.49
N THR A 767 9.86 -16.92 -14.70
CA THR A 767 9.87 -16.15 -15.95
C THR A 767 10.21 -14.70 -15.62
N VAL A 768 11.19 -14.15 -16.33
CA VAL A 768 11.61 -12.74 -16.21
C VAL A 768 11.15 -11.99 -17.45
N THR A 769 10.41 -10.91 -17.25
CA THR A 769 9.97 -10.03 -18.34
C THR A 769 10.84 -8.78 -18.35
N VAL A 770 11.69 -8.66 -19.37
CA VAL A 770 12.44 -7.42 -19.61
C VAL A 770 11.55 -6.46 -20.40
N LYS A 771 11.20 -5.32 -19.80
CA LYS A 771 10.42 -4.28 -20.50
C LYS A 771 11.31 -3.47 -21.43
N VAL A 772 10.95 -3.42 -22.71
CA VAL A 772 11.71 -2.72 -23.75
C VAL A 772 10.88 -1.59 -24.31
N PHE A 773 11.36 -0.36 -24.12
CA PHE A 773 10.73 0.86 -24.62
C PHE A 773 11.48 1.37 -25.85
N MET A 774 10.75 1.63 -26.93
CA MET A 774 11.26 2.23 -28.16
C MET A 774 10.30 3.33 -28.61
N GLN A 775 10.82 4.44 -29.12
CA GLN A 775 10.00 5.46 -29.76
C GLN A 775 10.22 5.49 -31.27
N VAL A 776 9.11 5.61 -32.00
CA VAL A 776 9.04 5.91 -33.43
C VAL A 776 7.96 6.98 -33.53
N GLY A 777 8.23 8.26 -33.26
CA GLY A 777 7.18 9.31 -33.20
C GLY A 777 6.33 9.31 -31.91
N THR A 778 5.12 9.89 -31.93
CA THR A 778 4.38 10.29 -30.70
C THR A 778 3.10 9.44 -30.43
N LEU A 779 2.91 9.00 -29.16
CA LEU A 779 2.06 7.88 -28.64
C LEU A 779 0.52 7.83 -28.86
N LYS A 780 -0.09 6.63 -28.75
CA LYS A 780 -1.53 6.40 -28.43
C LYS A 780 -1.97 5.00 -27.89
N THR A 781 -2.34 4.89 -26.60
CA THR A 781 -3.45 4.10 -25.97
C THR A 781 -3.44 4.36 -24.44
N GLU A 782 -4.61 4.45 -23.81
CA GLU A 782 -4.84 5.28 -22.61
C GLU A 782 -5.09 4.53 -21.29
N ASN A 783 -4.54 5.05 -20.18
CA ASN A 783 -5.21 5.00 -18.87
C ASN A 783 -6.43 5.95 -18.90
N SER A 784 -7.56 5.62 -18.27
CA SER A 784 -8.79 6.42 -18.45
C SER A 784 -9.66 6.52 -17.20
N SER A 785 -9.80 7.73 -16.67
CA SER A 785 -10.72 8.13 -15.61
C SER A 785 -12.06 8.66 -16.15
N GLY A 786 -12.47 8.20 -17.33
CA GLY A 786 -13.74 8.57 -17.96
C GLY A 786 -13.64 9.82 -18.84
N PHE A 787 -14.74 10.56 -18.95
CA PHE A 787 -14.78 11.86 -19.64
C PHE A 787 -14.57 12.97 -18.62
N ILE A 788 -13.67 13.92 -18.92
CA ILE A 788 -13.15 14.86 -17.93
C ILE A 788 -13.54 16.29 -18.27
N TYR A 789 -14.16 16.96 -17.30
CA TYR A 789 -14.42 18.39 -17.33
C TYR A 789 -13.31 19.12 -16.59
N VAL A 790 -12.64 20.06 -17.25
CA VAL A 790 -11.59 20.90 -16.68
C VAL A 790 -12.16 22.27 -16.39
N LEU A 791 -12.21 22.66 -15.11
CA LEU A 791 -12.80 23.92 -14.67
C LEU A 791 -11.72 24.88 -14.16
N LEU A 792 -11.75 26.11 -14.68
CA LEU A 792 -10.99 27.24 -14.17
C LEU A 792 -11.88 28.05 -13.23
N LEU A 793 -11.46 28.15 -11.98
CA LEU A 793 -12.22 28.78 -10.89
C LEU A 793 -11.57 30.12 -10.49
N ASP A 794 -12.37 31.15 -10.26
CA ASP A 794 -11.90 32.42 -9.69
C ASP A 794 -11.54 32.31 -8.19
N GLN A 795 -11.09 33.42 -7.58
CA GLN A 795 -10.74 33.46 -6.15
C GLN A 795 -11.93 33.18 -5.21
N ASN A 796 -13.17 33.24 -5.71
CA ASN A 796 -14.39 32.96 -4.98
C ASN A 796 -14.93 31.53 -5.25
N GLY A 797 -14.27 30.75 -6.12
CA GLY A 797 -14.69 29.41 -6.52
C GLY A 797 -15.66 29.36 -7.71
N ASN A 798 -15.93 30.48 -8.40
CA ASN A 798 -16.83 30.49 -9.55
C ASN A 798 -16.13 29.93 -10.81
N ASN A 799 -16.78 29.02 -11.53
CA ASN A 799 -16.35 28.57 -12.86
C ASN A 799 -16.36 29.75 -13.86
N VAL A 800 -15.16 30.23 -14.20
CA VAL A 800 -14.93 31.28 -15.20
C VAL A 800 -14.57 30.73 -16.57
N GLY A 801 -13.91 29.57 -16.64
CA GLY A 801 -13.57 28.88 -17.89
C GLY A 801 -13.74 27.36 -17.77
N GLN A 802 -14.07 26.70 -18.87
CA GLN A 802 -14.31 25.24 -18.90
C GLN A 802 -13.85 24.62 -20.22
N ALA A 803 -13.23 23.45 -20.15
CA ALA A 803 -12.93 22.59 -21.28
C ALA A 803 -13.45 21.17 -21.02
N ASN A 804 -14.05 20.54 -22.03
CA ASN A 804 -14.58 19.19 -21.95
C ASN A 804 -13.64 18.27 -22.75
N VAL A 805 -13.12 17.20 -22.14
CA VAL A 805 -11.95 16.50 -22.68
C VAL A 805 -12.14 14.98 -22.65
N ALA A 806 -11.98 14.36 -23.82
CA ALA A 806 -11.90 12.92 -23.96
C ALA A 806 -10.44 12.44 -24.01
N VAL A 807 -10.25 11.22 -23.53
CA VAL A 807 -9.01 10.47 -23.35
C VAL A 807 -8.33 10.17 -24.72
N SER A 808 -7.05 10.54 -24.94
CA SER A 808 -6.34 10.47 -26.25
C SER A 808 -4.79 10.80 -26.26
N SER A 809 -3.86 9.88 -25.93
CA SER A 809 -2.36 9.90 -25.97
C SER A 809 -1.77 8.82 -25.01
N GLY A 810 -1.60 9.22 -23.74
CA GLY A 810 -1.80 8.47 -22.49
C GLY A 810 -2.54 9.39 -21.47
N GLN A 811 -3.31 10.36 -21.98
CA GLN A 811 -3.49 11.74 -21.46
C GLN A 811 -4.72 12.48 -22.04
N TYR A 812 -5.33 13.36 -21.24
CA TYR A 812 -6.34 14.34 -21.63
C TYR A 812 -5.69 15.71 -21.92
N ALA A 813 -5.54 16.07 -23.20
CA ALA A 813 -5.02 17.37 -23.59
C ALA A 813 -6.12 18.44 -23.59
N TYR A 814 -5.95 19.52 -22.81
CA TYR A 814 -6.94 20.58 -22.69
C TYR A 814 -6.36 21.96 -23.04
N SER A 815 -7.24 22.87 -23.46
CA SER A 815 -6.92 24.27 -23.71
C SER A 815 -8.10 25.16 -23.34
N LEU A 816 -7.82 26.27 -22.66
CA LEU A 816 -8.77 27.32 -22.28
C LEU A 816 -8.25 28.63 -22.88
N SER A 817 -8.99 29.23 -23.81
CA SER A 817 -8.70 30.55 -24.37
C SER A 817 -9.39 31.66 -23.57
N ASP A 818 -9.09 32.91 -23.92
CA ASP A 818 -9.82 34.09 -23.47
C ASP A 818 -9.77 34.33 -21.94
N VAL A 819 -8.71 33.88 -21.28
CA VAL A 819 -8.53 34.00 -19.82
C VAL A 819 -7.82 35.31 -19.48
N SER A 820 -8.50 36.22 -18.78
CA SER A 820 -7.93 37.48 -18.31
C SER A 820 -6.75 37.30 -17.33
N ALA A 821 -5.93 38.34 -17.18
CA ALA A 821 -4.93 38.41 -16.10
C ALA A 821 -5.59 38.25 -14.71
N GLY A 822 -5.05 37.36 -13.86
CA GLY A 822 -5.67 37.07 -12.56
C GLY A 822 -5.05 35.88 -11.85
N THR A 823 -5.63 35.49 -10.71
CA THR A 823 -5.21 34.30 -9.96
C THR A 823 -6.39 33.34 -9.87
N TYR A 824 -6.20 32.13 -10.40
CA TYR A 824 -7.24 31.14 -10.59
C TYR A 824 -6.85 29.79 -9.99
N THR A 825 -7.84 28.95 -9.74
CA THR A 825 -7.67 27.53 -9.41
C THR A 825 -8.05 26.70 -10.63
N LEU A 826 -7.32 25.61 -10.90
CA LEU A 826 -7.65 24.69 -11.99
C LEU A 826 -7.91 23.29 -11.42
N VAL A 827 -9.10 22.77 -11.66
CA VAL A 827 -9.58 21.46 -11.20
C VAL A 827 -10.10 20.67 -12.40
N ALA A 828 -10.14 19.34 -12.29
CA ALA A 828 -10.79 18.50 -13.26
C ALA A 828 -11.32 17.21 -12.63
N GLY A 829 -12.38 16.66 -13.22
CA GLY A 829 -13.03 15.45 -12.77
C GLY A 829 -14.07 14.97 -13.77
N SER A 830 -14.59 13.78 -13.53
CA SER A 830 -15.77 13.25 -14.20
C SER A 830 -17.06 13.84 -13.60
N ASP A 831 -18.17 13.70 -14.32
CA ASP A 831 -19.55 13.98 -13.88
C ASP A 831 -20.41 12.77 -14.28
N ILE A 832 -20.29 11.65 -13.56
CA ILE A 832 -20.75 10.33 -14.05
C ILE A 832 -22.26 10.11 -13.89
N ASP A 833 -22.89 10.75 -12.90
CA ASP A 833 -24.35 10.79 -12.73
C ASP A 833 -25.04 11.95 -13.49
N ASN A 834 -24.28 12.89 -14.06
CA ASN A 834 -24.74 14.05 -14.83
C ASN A 834 -25.50 15.12 -13.98
N ASP A 835 -25.18 15.26 -12.68
CA ASP A 835 -25.77 16.28 -11.80
C ASP A 835 -25.21 17.72 -12.04
N ASN A 836 -24.14 17.85 -12.83
CA ASN A 836 -23.38 19.08 -13.14
C ASN A 836 -22.44 19.57 -12.02
N LEU A 837 -22.13 18.73 -11.06
CA LEU A 837 -20.93 18.79 -10.24
C LEU A 837 -19.82 17.94 -10.88
N ILE A 838 -18.64 18.00 -10.28
CA ILE A 838 -17.53 17.08 -10.52
C ILE A 838 -16.81 16.90 -9.19
N CYS A 839 -16.08 15.79 -9.07
CA CYS A 839 -15.34 15.41 -7.86
C CYS A 839 -16.23 15.00 -6.69
N ASP A 840 -17.45 14.52 -6.97
CA ASP A 840 -18.30 13.93 -5.95
C ASP A 840 -17.85 12.50 -5.58
N ARG A 841 -18.53 11.90 -4.60
CA ARG A 841 -18.23 10.53 -4.19
C ARG A 841 -18.50 9.56 -5.35
N GLY A 842 -17.59 8.62 -5.56
CA GLY A 842 -17.63 7.72 -6.72
C GLY A 842 -16.83 8.24 -7.94
N GLU A 843 -16.57 9.54 -7.99
CA GLU A 843 -16.03 10.18 -9.19
C GLU A 843 -14.50 10.25 -9.24
N SER A 844 -13.97 10.49 -10.44
CA SER A 844 -12.59 10.90 -10.63
C SER A 844 -12.40 12.38 -10.31
N CYS A 845 -11.33 12.70 -9.61
CA CYS A 845 -10.98 14.08 -9.28
C CYS A 845 -9.46 14.34 -9.35
N GLY A 846 -9.12 15.59 -9.68
CA GLY A 846 -7.76 16.07 -9.85
C GLY A 846 -7.70 17.60 -9.83
N ALA A 847 -6.54 18.15 -9.52
CA ALA A 847 -6.29 19.58 -9.57
C ALA A 847 -4.84 19.88 -9.94
N TYR A 848 -4.57 21.08 -10.45
CA TYR A 848 -3.22 21.46 -10.86
C TYR A 848 -2.23 21.36 -9.69
N LEU A 849 -1.10 20.69 -9.96
CA LEU A 849 -0.17 20.09 -9.00
C LEU A 849 -0.74 18.89 -8.24
N THR A 850 -1.63 19.08 -7.27
CA THR A 850 -2.27 18.00 -6.49
C THR A 850 -3.67 18.38 -6.03
N LEU A 851 -4.54 17.40 -5.83
CA LEU A 851 -5.87 17.63 -5.24
C LEU A 851 -5.80 18.00 -3.76
N ASP A 852 -4.84 17.43 -3.01
CA ASP A 852 -4.66 17.69 -1.57
C ASP A 852 -4.14 19.11 -1.27
N ASN A 853 -3.57 19.78 -2.27
CA ASN A 853 -3.09 21.16 -2.17
C ASN A 853 -3.37 21.92 -3.47
N VAL A 854 -4.67 22.15 -3.73
CA VAL A 854 -5.19 22.83 -4.92
C VAL A 854 -4.51 24.19 -5.13
N SER A 855 -3.53 24.20 -6.03
CA SER A 855 -2.60 25.31 -6.16
C SER A 855 -3.14 26.41 -7.07
N ARG A 856 -3.07 27.66 -6.59
CA ARG A 856 -3.50 28.83 -7.35
C ARG A 856 -2.47 29.23 -8.40
N ILE A 857 -2.92 29.37 -9.64
CA ILE A 857 -2.13 29.77 -10.80
C ILE A 857 -2.34 31.27 -11.04
N THR A 858 -1.28 32.06 -10.96
CA THR A 858 -1.31 33.48 -11.38
C THR A 858 -0.99 33.58 -12.87
N ILE A 859 -1.91 34.19 -13.61
CA ILE A 859 -1.91 34.38 -15.05
C ILE A 859 -1.63 35.86 -15.36
N ALA A 860 -0.60 36.09 -16.17
CA ALA A 860 -0.13 37.41 -16.63
C ALA A 860 0.63 37.23 -17.96
N GLY A 861 0.11 36.34 -18.81
CA GLY A 861 0.78 35.77 -19.97
C GLY A 861 0.28 34.35 -20.26
N ASP A 862 0.43 33.88 -21.50
CA ASP A 862 0.12 32.51 -21.91
C ASP A 862 0.81 31.47 -21.01
N ARG A 863 0.11 30.38 -20.72
CA ARG A 863 0.62 29.25 -19.93
C ARG A 863 0.37 27.94 -20.64
N SER A 864 1.45 27.19 -20.87
CA SER A 864 1.40 25.80 -21.33
C SER A 864 2.03 24.87 -20.28
N SER A 865 1.91 23.56 -20.50
CA SER A 865 2.42 22.52 -19.61
C SER A 865 1.82 22.56 -18.20
N LEU A 866 0.58 23.03 -18.06
CA LEU A 866 -0.17 23.01 -16.81
C LEU A 866 -0.71 21.60 -16.53
N ASN A 867 0.21 20.64 -16.34
CA ASN A 867 -0.12 19.22 -16.30
C ASN A 867 -0.44 18.75 -14.86
N PHE A 868 -1.36 17.79 -14.72
CA PHE A 868 -1.73 17.21 -13.43
C PHE A 868 -2.32 15.79 -13.55
N GLY A 869 -2.64 15.16 -12.42
CA GLY A 869 -3.28 13.85 -12.35
C GLY A 869 -4.78 13.95 -12.06
N VAL A 870 -5.54 12.93 -12.46
CA VAL A 870 -6.93 12.69 -12.05
C VAL A 870 -7.07 11.21 -11.66
N GLN A 871 -7.86 10.90 -10.63
CA GLN A 871 -8.07 9.53 -10.15
C GLN A 871 -9.41 9.39 -9.40
N HIS A 872 -10.03 8.21 -9.45
CA HIS A 872 -11.22 7.90 -8.64
C HIS A 872 -10.90 7.94 -7.15
N GLN A 873 -11.79 8.56 -6.36
CA GLN A 873 -11.61 8.70 -4.92
C GLN A 873 -12.10 7.45 -4.17
N SER A 874 -11.19 6.59 -3.71
CA SER A 874 -11.52 5.44 -2.88
C SER A 874 -11.75 5.86 -1.41
N SER A 875 -13.00 5.79 -0.95
CA SER A 875 -13.37 6.09 0.44
C SER A 875 -12.98 4.97 1.42
N ILE A 876 -11.68 4.88 1.73
CA ILE A 876 -11.19 4.17 2.93
C ILE A 876 -10.63 5.20 3.92
N LEU A 877 -11.52 6.09 4.41
CA LEU A 877 -11.25 6.97 5.54
C LEU A 877 -11.93 6.40 6.79
N ALA A 878 -11.17 6.27 7.87
CA ALA A 878 -11.59 5.53 9.05
C ALA A 878 -12.69 6.23 9.87
N GLU A 879 -13.90 5.68 9.85
CA GLU A 879 -14.92 5.98 10.86
C GLU A 879 -14.56 5.35 12.21
N SER A 880 -13.77 6.07 13.02
CA SER A 880 -13.57 5.73 14.43
C SER A 880 -14.81 6.10 15.27
N ALA A 881 -15.81 5.23 15.28
CA ALA A 881 -17.05 5.43 16.03
C ALA A 881 -16.83 5.44 17.56
N SER A 882 -16.58 6.63 18.13
CA SER A 882 -16.60 6.83 19.59
C SER A 882 -18.04 7.02 20.09
N SER A 883 -18.43 6.23 21.10
CA SER A 883 -19.80 6.20 21.59
C SER A 883 -20.10 7.30 22.61
N THR A 884 -20.63 8.45 22.18
CA THR A 884 -21.51 9.29 23.01
C THR A 884 -22.54 10.00 22.15
N GLY A 885 -23.84 9.70 22.37
CA GLY A 885 -24.89 10.30 21.57
C GLY A 885 -25.21 11.74 21.94
N GLN A 886 -25.23 12.62 20.93
CA GLN A 886 -26.20 13.71 20.85
C GLN A 886 -26.55 14.03 19.39
N ASP A 887 -27.73 14.61 19.20
CA ASP A 887 -28.48 14.65 17.94
C ASP A 887 -28.03 15.79 17.00
N THR A 888 -28.33 15.64 15.70
CA THR A 888 -28.30 16.67 14.63
C THR A 888 -26.96 17.34 14.26
N ALA A 889 -26.24 16.77 13.29
CA ALA A 889 -25.83 17.43 12.03
C ALA A 889 -25.01 16.49 11.14
N LYS A 890 -25.38 16.28 9.87
CA LYS A 890 -24.46 15.70 8.86
C LYS A 890 -23.23 16.62 8.77
N GLN A 891 -22.04 16.10 9.03
CA GLN A 891 -20.79 16.76 8.62
C GLN A 891 -20.73 16.73 7.08
N PRO A 892 -20.48 17.85 6.39
CA PRO A 892 -20.34 17.86 4.94
C PRO A 892 -19.04 17.14 4.52
N SER A 893 -18.98 16.76 3.23
CA SER A 893 -17.79 16.14 2.63
C SER A 893 -16.51 16.95 2.91
N THR A 894 -15.40 16.25 3.15
CA THR A 894 -14.07 16.87 3.32
C THR A 894 -13.48 17.38 2.00
N HIS A 895 -14.13 17.10 0.88
CA HIS A 895 -13.76 17.56 -0.46
C HIS A 895 -14.91 18.39 -1.07
N PRO A 896 -14.62 19.58 -1.65
CA PRO A 896 -15.63 20.42 -2.27
C PRO A 896 -15.93 19.96 -3.70
N ALA A 897 -17.16 19.53 -3.94
CA ALA A 897 -17.70 19.33 -5.29
C ALA A 897 -17.69 20.64 -6.10
N TYR A 898 -17.34 20.57 -7.39
CA TYR A 898 -17.18 21.76 -8.24
C TYR A 898 -18.23 21.83 -9.34
N ARG A 899 -19.04 22.89 -9.34
CA ARG A 899 -20.13 23.04 -10.32
C ARG A 899 -19.63 23.42 -11.72
N ARG A 900 -19.86 22.56 -12.71
CA ARG A 900 -19.64 22.89 -14.13
C ARG A 900 -20.75 23.78 -14.69
N LYS A 901 -20.54 24.33 -15.89
CA LYS A 901 -21.59 24.97 -16.67
C LYS A 901 -22.39 23.89 -17.41
N PRO A 902 -23.73 23.98 -17.45
CA PRO A 902 -24.59 23.04 -18.16
C PRO A 902 -24.47 23.18 -19.68
#